data_AF-A0A0V1J7D6-F1
#
_entry.id   AF-A0A0V1J7D6-F1
#
_cell.length_a   1.000
_cell.length_b   1.000
_cell.length_c   1.000
_cell.angle_alpha   90.00
_cell.angle_beta   90.00
_cell.angle_gamma   90.00
#
_symmetry.space_group_name_H-M   'P 1'
#
loop_
_entity.id
_entity.type
_entity.pdbx_description
1 polymer ?
#
loop_
_entity_poly.entity_id
_entity_poly.type
_entity_poly.pdbx_seq_one_letter_code
_entity_poly.pdbx_strand_id
1 'polypeptide(L)'
;MVLRMQIGGAAAWQDTVDLTGAAGHAVVKPLEHVIAANDANKFIAYNNIPPDIPKVKTKSNSKGVLMMNPNVADEASWIVHTIPGFPKALRGYVFPPAEIQKGHLFICLTIKESEIDAIAMAIRIATPLIYHNDIPDAEINSRPNLKKLVNGESRLTPPLTVTRQISTAAAAGLKVTIYSKSEKSRYEIYRRVLVKKLKTSIKVWTTRDKTLKSDCRILGRNIKLVTSPITISGHASSLESDVSQWLISEPGNKFCAIDKPYQKSQAKEPSIAVCIDDATIFGHFNLIGQTPAQNIGKALIPGGAGAWQNTADVTRDAGHSFGKALEHVIAVEATNKFIAYNNVPPDIPKPKTKSNSKGVLMMNPTPADEAAWIVHTVPGFPKALRGYLFPPEEIQKGHLFICLTIKESEIDAIAITMRIATPLIYHNDIPDSEIDSRPNLKKLVNVESRFIPPLTITRDISTAAPGGLKVTIYSKGEKSRFEIYRRILVRKLKTTIKVWTTRDKTLKSDCRILGRNIRLVTSPISVSGHASSLENDVSQWLISEPGNKFCAVDKPYQKSQTKEPAMAICIDDASIFTRFNEIAIFNSYIKMVIVYKAPAQNTGKALIAGVGAAAWQNTPDLTGAAGHVVVKSLEHVIAADAANKFIAYSNIPPDIPKVKTKSNSKGVLMMNPGGADEASWIVHTIPGFPKALRGYVFPPAEIQKGHLLICLTIKESEIDAIAMAIRIATPLIYHNDIPDAEINSRPNLKKLVNGESRLTPPLTVTRQISTAAAAGLKVTIYSKSEKSRYEIYRRVLVKKLKATIKVWTTRDKTLKSDCRILGRNIKLVISPIAVNGQASSLENDVSQWLISEPGNKFCAIDKPYHKSQTKEPSMAVCIDDATIFGHFNLIGQNVENCT
;
A
#
# COMPACT_ATOMS: atom_id res chain seq x y z
N MET A 1 -16.14 10.85 16.34
CA MET A 1 -15.94 9.56 17.03
C MET A 1 -14.61 9.62 17.74
N VAL A 2 -14.56 9.28 19.02
CA VAL A 2 -13.38 9.51 19.87
C VAL A 2 -12.99 8.24 20.57
N LEU A 3 -11.69 7.98 20.58
CA LEU A 3 -11.10 6.78 21.16
C LEU A 3 -10.35 7.14 22.43
N ARG A 4 -10.55 6.34 23.47
CA ARG A 4 -9.81 6.43 24.74
C ARG A 4 -8.91 5.21 24.88
N MET A 5 -7.75 5.43 25.50
CA MET A 5 -6.95 4.37 26.10
C MET A 5 -6.65 4.75 27.56
N GLN A 6 -7.03 3.88 28.50
CA GLN A 6 -6.82 4.11 29.93
C GLN A 6 -5.79 3.10 30.48
N ILE A 7 -4.84 3.59 31.28
CA ILE A 7 -3.85 2.76 31.96
C ILE A 7 -4.35 2.49 33.39
N GLY A 8 -4.38 1.22 33.79
CA GLY A 8 -5.00 0.74 35.05
C GLY A 8 -6.19 -0.22 34.89
N GLY A 9 -6.53 -0.59 33.65
CA GLY A 9 -7.51 -1.63 33.28
C GLY A 9 -7.10 -2.32 31.97
N ALA A 10 -8.00 -3.10 31.32
CA ALA A 10 -7.71 -3.73 30.02
C ALA A 10 -7.37 -2.65 28.97
N ALA A 11 -6.08 -2.48 28.70
CA ALA A 11 -5.55 -1.42 27.86
C ALA A 11 -5.74 -1.76 26.38
N ALA A 12 -6.89 -1.38 25.83
CA ALA A 12 -7.19 -1.37 24.40
C ALA A 12 -7.84 -0.03 24.03
N TRP A 13 -7.85 0.29 22.73
CA TRP A 13 -8.66 1.40 22.22
C TRP A 13 -10.15 1.12 22.48
N GLN A 14 -10.85 2.10 23.05
CA GLN A 14 -12.28 2.02 23.32
C GLN A 14 -12.99 3.25 22.76
N ASP A 15 -14.16 3.05 22.15
CA ASP A 15 -15.03 4.16 21.76
C ASP A 15 -15.53 4.90 23.00
N THR A 16 -15.47 6.22 22.96
CA THR A 16 -16.10 7.07 23.98
C THR A 16 -17.50 7.46 23.53
N VAL A 17 -18.33 7.78 24.53
CA VAL A 17 -19.58 8.55 24.32
C VAL A 17 -19.31 9.86 23.57
N ASP A 18 -20.36 10.41 22.96
CA ASP A 18 -20.31 11.63 22.17
C ASP A 18 -19.64 12.79 22.94
N LEU A 19 -18.62 13.41 22.32
CA LEU A 19 -17.89 14.53 22.88
C LEU A 19 -18.64 15.86 22.77
N THR A 20 -19.79 15.95 22.11
CA THR A 20 -20.55 17.21 22.02
C THR A 20 -21.35 17.50 23.28
N GLY A 21 -21.72 16.47 24.05
CA GLY A 21 -22.42 16.60 25.34
C GLY A 21 -21.46 16.63 26.53
N ALA A 22 -21.92 17.18 27.66
CA ALA A 22 -21.11 17.26 28.89
C ALA A 22 -21.10 15.96 29.73
N ALA A 23 -21.81 14.91 29.33
CA ALA A 23 -22.03 13.73 30.17
C ALA A 23 -21.04 12.59 29.89
N GLY A 24 -20.31 12.17 30.93
CA GLY A 24 -19.79 10.80 31.05
C GLY A 24 -18.63 10.38 30.14
N HIS A 25 -18.01 11.28 29.38
CA HIS A 25 -16.90 10.93 28.47
C HIS A 25 -15.51 11.33 29.01
N ALA A 26 -14.48 10.74 28.41
CA ALA A 26 -13.09 10.76 28.90
C ALA A 26 -12.37 12.12 28.85
N VAL A 27 -12.99 13.14 28.24
CA VAL A 27 -12.42 14.48 28.05
C VAL A 27 -13.03 15.49 29.03
N VAL A 28 -14.34 15.41 29.32
CA VAL A 28 -14.99 16.30 30.29
C VAL A 28 -14.47 16.06 31.70
N LYS A 29 -14.36 14.80 32.13
CA LYS A 29 -14.01 14.47 33.53
C LYS A 29 -12.68 15.12 33.96
N PRO A 30 -11.57 15.00 33.20
CA PRO A 30 -10.33 15.72 33.56
C PRO A 30 -10.43 17.25 33.56
N LEU A 31 -11.45 17.81 32.92
CA LEU A 31 -11.66 19.25 32.76
C LEU A 31 -12.78 19.79 33.64
N GLU A 32 -13.39 18.99 34.53
CA GLU A 32 -14.57 19.39 35.30
C GLU A 32 -14.34 20.68 36.10
N HIS A 33 -13.16 20.84 36.70
CA HIS A 33 -12.73 22.04 37.44
C HIS A 33 -12.16 23.15 36.55
N VAL A 34 -12.02 22.90 35.24
CA VAL A 34 -11.57 23.88 34.24
C VAL A 34 -12.78 24.54 33.57
N ILE A 35 -13.87 23.78 33.37
CA ILE A 35 -15.10 24.25 32.72
C ILE A 35 -16.09 24.89 33.70
N ALA A 36 -16.01 24.56 34.98
CA ALA A 36 -16.83 25.11 36.04
C ALA A 36 -15.95 25.58 37.20
N ALA A 37 -16.37 26.64 37.88
CA ALA A 37 -15.64 27.16 39.04
C ALA A 37 -15.58 26.11 40.15
N ASN A 38 -14.42 25.99 40.78
CA ASN A 38 -14.19 25.16 41.95
C ASN A 38 -13.32 25.95 42.94
N ASP A 39 -13.73 25.95 44.21
CA ASP A 39 -13.05 26.76 45.21
C ASP A 39 -11.64 26.21 45.54
N ALA A 40 -11.45 24.89 45.43
CA ALA A 40 -10.19 24.23 45.76
C ALA A 40 -9.21 24.14 44.58
N ASN A 41 -9.67 23.73 43.39
CA ASN A 41 -8.81 23.53 42.22
C ASN A 41 -8.50 24.85 41.51
N LYS A 42 -7.25 25.01 41.06
CA LYS A 42 -6.71 26.17 40.36
C LYS A 42 -5.87 25.72 39.17
N PHE A 43 -5.84 26.48 38.09
CA PHE A 43 -5.20 26.08 36.84
C PHE A 43 -4.68 27.24 35.99
N ILE A 44 -3.73 26.90 35.13
CA ILE A 44 -3.31 27.70 33.98
C ILE A 44 -3.80 27.00 32.72
N ALA A 45 -4.49 27.73 31.86
CA ALA A 45 -4.85 27.25 30.53
C ALA A 45 -4.07 28.02 29.45
N TYR A 46 -3.51 27.27 28.51
CA TYR A 46 -2.71 27.81 27.41
C TYR A 46 -3.12 27.23 26.07
N ASN A 47 -3.22 28.07 25.04
CA ASN A 47 -3.63 27.67 23.69
C ASN A 47 -3.18 28.73 22.67
N ASN A 48 -2.68 28.32 21.51
CA ASN A 48 -2.32 29.24 20.45
C ASN A 48 -3.51 29.80 19.66
N ILE A 49 -4.68 29.15 19.77
CA ILE A 49 -5.97 29.62 19.28
C ILE A 49 -6.95 29.48 20.46
N PRO A 50 -6.89 30.36 21.47
CA PRO A 50 -7.75 30.26 22.64
C PRO A 50 -9.22 30.54 22.27
N PRO A 51 -10.19 29.99 23.04
CA PRO A 51 -11.60 30.24 22.80
C PRO A 51 -11.95 31.72 22.94
N ASP A 52 -12.85 32.20 22.07
CA ASP A 52 -13.46 33.53 22.14
C ASP A 52 -12.47 34.72 22.04
N ILE A 53 -11.19 34.50 21.68
CA ILE A 53 -10.19 35.55 21.47
C ILE A 53 -9.71 35.52 20.01
N PRO A 54 -10.23 36.40 19.13
CA PRO A 54 -9.86 36.42 17.72
C PRO A 54 -8.47 37.03 17.50
N LYS A 55 -7.80 36.64 16.41
CA LYS A 55 -6.58 37.27 15.86
C LYS A 55 -5.32 37.21 16.76
N VAL A 56 -5.20 36.19 17.62
CA VAL A 56 -3.95 35.91 18.34
C VAL A 56 -2.81 35.59 17.37
N LYS A 57 -1.65 36.24 17.54
CA LYS A 57 -0.41 35.92 16.82
C LYS A 57 0.60 35.30 17.79
N THR A 58 0.74 33.99 17.75
CA THR A 58 1.84 33.28 18.44
C THR A 58 2.51 32.31 17.48
N LYS A 59 3.80 32.05 17.71
CA LYS A 59 4.56 31.03 16.98
C LYS A 59 4.48 29.65 17.64
N SER A 60 3.95 29.55 18.86
CA SER A 60 3.75 28.27 19.53
C SER A 60 2.50 27.57 19.00
N ASN A 61 2.51 26.24 19.00
CA ASN A 61 1.32 25.42 18.75
C ASN A 61 0.83 24.71 20.02
N SER A 62 1.56 24.85 21.12
CA SER A 62 1.31 24.19 22.38
C SER A 62 -0.07 24.57 22.94
N LYS A 63 -0.82 23.56 23.37
CA LYS A 63 -2.12 23.73 24.04
C LYS A 63 -2.24 22.76 25.20
N GLY A 64 -2.92 23.18 26.26
CA GLY A 64 -3.08 22.36 27.44
C GLY A 64 -3.57 23.13 28.67
N VAL A 65 -3.66 22.39 29.76
CA VAL A 65 -4.05 22.90 31.08
C VAL A 65 -3.14 22.28 32.13
N LEU A 66 -2.59 23.10 33.01
CA LEU A 66 -1.86 22.66 34.20
C LEU A 66 -2.70 23.02 35.42
N MET A 67 -3.14 22.02 36.17
CA MET A 67 -4.09 22.16 37.28
C MET A 67 -3.49 21.60 38.57
N MET A 68 -3.85 22.21 39.69
CA MET A 68 -3.46 21.82 41.05
C MET A 68 -4.56 22.13 42.05
N ASN A 69 -4.60 21.40 43.17
CA ASN A 69 -5.30 21.82 44.38
C ASN A 69 -4.27 22.33 45.40
N PRO A 70 -4.20 23.64 45.67
CA PRO A 70 -3.23 24.19 46.63
C PRO A 70 -3.41 23.68 48.07
N ASN A 71 -4.57 23.09 48.40
CA ASN A 71 -4.90 22.64 49.75
C ASN A 71 -4.64 21.14 49.95
N VAL A 72 -4.32 20.38 48.90
CA VAL A 72 -4.15 18.92 48.96
C VAL A 72 -2.86 18.53 48.25
N ALA A 73 -1.94 17.95 49.02
CA ALA A 73 -0.66 17.49 48.49
C ALA A 73 -0.84 16.44 47.38
N ASP A 74 -0.06 16.57 46.31
CA ASP A 74 -0.03 15.65 45.16
C ASP A 74 -1.35 15.51 44.39
N GLU A 75 -2.28 16.45 44.56
CA GLU A 75 -3.47 16.58 43.72
C GLU A 75 -3.22 17.57 42.57
N ALA A 76 -2.53 17.11 41.53
CA ALA A 76 -2.23 17.89 40.34
C ALA A 76 -2.39 17.09 39.04
N SER A 77 -2.73 17.79 37.96
CA SER A 77 -2.86 17.18 36.65
C SER A 77 -2.33 18.09 35.53
N TRP A 78 -1.83 17.46 34.48
CA TRP A 78 -1.38 18.13 33.28
C TRP A 78 -2.03 17.52 32.05
N ILE A 79 -2.72 18.39 31.31
CA ILE A 79 -3.46 18.06 30.10
C ILE A 79 -2.73 18.65 28.91
N VAL A 80 -2.53 17.86 27.86
CA VAL A 80 -1.95 18.27 26.57
C VAL A 80 -2.90 17.88 25.46
N HIS A 81 -3.22 18.81 24.56
CA HIS A 81 -4.15 18.54 23.45
C HIS A 81 -3.81 19.29 22.17
N THR A 82 -4.49 18.94 21.07
CA THR A 82 -4.31 19.58 19.76
C THR A 82 -5.48 20.48 19.33
N ILE A 83 -6.57 20.48 20.10
CA ILE A 83 -7.85 21.14 19.78
C ILE A 83 -7.77 22.68 19.88
N PRO A 84 -7.94 23.45 18.79
CA PRO A 84 -8.05 24.90 18.83
C PRO A 84 -9.42 25.34 19.37
N GLY A 85 -9.47 26.50 20.04
CA GLY A 85 -10.71 27.05 20.61
C GLY A 85 -11.20 26.33 21.87
N PHE A 86 -10.32 25.60 22.57
CA PHE A 86 -10.67 24.71 23.68
C PHE A 86 -9.58 24.69 24.77
N PRO A 87 -9.90 24.43 26.05
CA PRO A 87 -11.23 24.47 26.67
C PRO A 87 -11.69 25.91 27.01
N LYS A 88 -13.01 26.11 27.13
CA LYS A 88 -13.56 27.37 27.64
C LYS A 88 -13.44 27.43 29.16
N ALA A 89 -12.44 28.17 29.64
CA ALA A 89 -12.20 28.31 31.08
C ALA A 89 -13.42 28.92 31.78
N LEU A 90 -13.95 28.21 32.79
CA LEU A 90 -15.06 28.59 33.67
C LEU A 90 -16.38 28.94 32.95
N ARG A 91 -16.60 28.44 31.73
CA ARG A 91 -17.76 28.80 30.89
C ARG A 91 -18.52 27.59 30.35
N GLY A 92 -18.45 26.48 31.06
CA GLY A 92 -19.06 25.21 30.67
C GLY A 92 -18.28 24.48 29.57
N TYR A 93 -18.66 23.22 29.38
CA TYR A 93 -18.05 22.39 28.35
C TYR A 93 -18.67 22.67 26.98
N VAL A 94 -17.84 23.08 26.03
CA VAL A 94 -18.22 23.23 24.63
C VAL A 94 -17.08 22.70 23.77
N PHE A 95 -17.32 21.60 23.07
CA PHE A 95 -16.39 21.12 22.05
C PHE A 95 -16.54 21.98 20.77
N PRO A 96 -15.45 22.51 20.18
CA PRO A 96 -15.54 23.38 19.02
C PRO A 96 -16.16 22.69 17.79
N PRO A 97 -17.27 23.20 17.21
CA PRO A 97 -17.96 22.53 16.10
C PRO A 97 -17.10 22.28 14.87
N ALA A 98 -16.20 23.21 14.54
CA ALA A 98 -15.28 23.10 13.40
C ALA A 98 -14.23 21.98 13.55
N GLU A 99 -14.06 21.46 14.77
CA GLU A 99 -13.07 20.44 15.11
C GLU A 99 -13.70 19.04 15.23
N ILE A 100 -15.03 18.91 15.16
CA ILE A 100 -15.76 17.62 15.24
C ILE A 100 -15.36 16.68 14.09
N GLN A 101 -15.07 17.23 12.91
CA GLN A 101 -14.69 16.47 11.73
C GLN A 101 -13.19 16.13 11.66
N LYS A 102 -12.40 16.52 12.68
CA LYS A 102 -10.94 16.36 12.67
C LYS A 102 -10.46 15.39 13.75
N GLY A 103 -9.39 14.66 13.44
CA GLY A 103 -8.64 13.87 14.40
C GLY A 103 -7.84 14.76 15.34
N HIS A 104 -7.98 14.51 16.65
CA HIS A 104 -7.28 15.22 17.70
C HIS A 104 -6.64 14.26 18.70
N LEU A 105 -5.60 14.72 19.38
CA LEU A 105 -4.97 14.01 20.48
C LEU A 105 -5.25 14.76 21.78
N PHE A 106 -5.56 14.00 22.83
CA PHE A 106 -5.81 14.49 24.18
C PHE A 106 -5.11 13.57 25.17
N ILE A 107 -4.23 14.12 26.00
CA ILE A 107 -3.46 13.39 27.01
C ILE A 107 -3.75 14.04 28.35
N CYS A 108 -4.08 13.24 29.35
CA CYS A 108 -4.23 13.67 30.74
C CYS A 108 -3.26 12.86 31.61
N LEU A 109 -2.42 13.56 32.36
CA LEU A 109 -1.45 12.98 33.29
C LEU A 109 -1.79 13.46 34.70
N THR A 110 -2.00 12.54 35.64
CA THR A 110 -1.96 12.87 37.08
C THR A 110 -0.50 12.98 37.48
N ILE A 111 -0.10 14.13 38.00
CA ILE A 111 1.30 14.46 38.31
C ILE A 111 1.44 14.77 39.79
N LYS A 112 2.64 14.56 40.33
CA LYS A 112 2.96 15.04 41.67
C LYS A 112 3.08 16.55 41.66
N GLU A 113 2.75 17.17 42.77
CA GLU A 113 2.80 18.63 42.90
C GLU A 113 4.24 19.14 42.77
N SER A 114 5.22 18.34 43.19
CA SER A 114 6.65 18.63 43.02
C SER A 114 7.11 18.74 41.56
N GLU A 115 6.37 18.16 40.61
CA GLU A 115 6.75 18.15 39.18
C GLU A 115 6.29 19.41 38.42
N ILE A 116 5.43 20.23 39.04
CA ILE A 116 4.80 21.40 38.41
C ILE A 116 5.85 22.40 37.90
N ASP A 117 6.90 22.70 38.68
CA ASP A 117 7.90 23.68 38.26
C ASP A 117 8.77 23.17 37.09
N ALA A 118 9.04 21.85 37.04
CA ALA A 118 9.74 21.22 35.93
C ALA A 118 8.90 21.26 34.63
N ILE A 119 7.59 21.02 34.74
CA ILE A 119 6.64 21.15 33.64
C ILE A 119 6.53 22.62 33.19
N ALA A 120 6.40 23.55 34.13
CA ALA A 120 6.32 24.99 33.85
C ALA A 120 7.56 25.48 33.09
N MET A 121 8.76 25.00 33.45
CA MET A 121 9.97 25.30 32.69
C MET A 121 9.87 24.82 31.23
N ALA A 122 9.42 23.58 31.00
CA ALA A 122 9.30 23.03 29.67
C ALA A 122 8.23 23.75 28.82
N ILE A 123 7.09 24.10 29.42
CA ILE A 123 6.03 24.90 28.79
C ILE A 123 6.56 26.29 28.43
N ARG A 124 7.26 26.96 29.35
CA ARG A 124 7.84 28.29 29.12
C ARG A 124 8.77 28.34 27.92
N ILE A 125 9.62 27.32 27.73
CA ILE A 125 10.51 27.23 26.56
C ILE A 125 9.74 27.15 25.24
N ALA A 126 8.55 26.54 25.25
CA ALA A 126 7.66 26.44 24.10
C ALA A 126 6.84 27.72 23.86
N THR A 127 6.95 28.72 24.75
CA THR A 127 6.34 30.06 24.68
C THR A 127 4.86 30.05 24.24
N PRO A 128 3.98 29.28 24.90
CA PRO A 128 2.56 29.28 24.57
C PRO A 128 1.92 30.61 24.98
N LEU A 129 0.71 30.85 24.47
CA LEU A 129 -0.15 31.90 25.00
C LEU A 129 -0.96 31.34 26.17
N ILE A 130 -0.79 31.93 27.36
CA ILE A 130 -1.66 31.71 28.51
C ILE A 130 -2.88 32.61 28.36
N TYR A 131 -4.08 32.04 28.45
CA TYR A 131 -5.34 32.78 28.33
C TYR A 131 -6.20 32.71 29.60
N HIS A 132 -5.82 31.89 30.57
CA HIS A 132 -6.42 31.85 31.90
C HIS A 132 -5.38 31.45 32.94
N ASN A 133 -5.44 32.08 34.11
CA ASN A 133 -4.66 31.73 35.29
C ASN A 133 -5.44 32.19 36.53
N ASP A 134 -5.74 31.27 37.45
CA ASP A 134 -6.30 31.56 38.77
C ASP A 134 -5.45 30.96 39.90
N ILE A 135 -4.24 30.49 39.60
CA ILE A 135 -3.30 29.97 40.61
C ILE A 135 -2.93 31.10 41.58
N PRO A 136 -3.03 30.89 42.91
CA PRO A 136 -2.72 31.90 43.91
C PRO A 136 -1.27 32.39 43.83
N ASP A 137 -1.04 33.67 44.12
CA ASP A 137 0.30 34.26 44.09
C ASP A 137 1.29 33.57 45.02
N ALA A 138 0.84 33.00 46.14
CA ALA A 138 1.69 32.20 47.03
C ALA A 138 2.32 31.00 46.31
N GLU A 139 1.50 30.25 45.55
CA GLU A 139 1.93 29.11 44.74
C GLU A 139 2.78 29.52 43.53
N ILE A 140 2.47 30.67 42.92
CA ILE A 140 3.26 31.22 41.83
C ILE A 140 4.65 31.62 42.34
N ASN A 141 4.70 32.32 43.48
CA ASN A 141 5.95 32.84 44.05
C ASN A 141 6.85 31.74 44.63
N SER A 142 6.28 30.63 45.10
CA SER A 142 7.05 29.47 45.56
C SER A 142 7.73 28.70 44.41
N ARG A 143 7.31 28.91 43.15
CA ARG A 143 7.76 28.16 41.97
C ARG A 143 8.37 29.07 40.91
N PRO A 144 9.72 29.18 40.85
CA PRO A 144 10.38 30.15 40.00
C PRO A 144 10.09 30.03 38.50
N ASN A 145 9.92 28.83 37.94
CA ASN A 145 9.60 28.66 36.52
C ASN A 145 8.11 28.89 36.25
N LEU A 146 7.24 28.55 37.19
CA LEU A 146 5.80 28.88 37.12
C LEU A 146 5.59 30.39 37.10
N LYS A 147 6.24 31.13 38.02
CA LYS A 147 6.23 32.60 38.04
C LYS A 147 6.63 33.20 36.69
N LYS A 148 7.74 32.71 36.13
CA LYS A 148 8.25 33.19 34.84
C LYS A 148 7.34 32.83 33.66
N LEU A 149 6.66 31.69 33.74
CA LEU A 149 5.67 31.27 32.74
C LEU A 149 4.45 32.19 32.78
N VAL A 150 3.86 32.43 33.96
CA VAL A 150 2.68 33.31 34.14
C VAL A 150 3.01 34.75 33.74
N ASN A 151 4.19 35.26 34.09
CA ASN A 151 4.63 36.61 33.73
C ASN A 151 5.00 36.78 32.24
N GLY A 152 4.95 35.71 31.44
CA GLY A 152 5.28 35.77 30.01
C GLY A 152 6.76 36.04 29.71
N GLU A 153 7.68 35.69 30.61
CA GLU A 153 9.11 35.93 30.42
C GLU A 153 9.70 35.07 29.28
N SER A 154 9.81 35.69 28.10
CA SER A 154 10.31 35.07 26.86
C SER A 154 11.82 35.15 26.68
N ARG A 155 12.55 35.88 27.55
CA ARG A 155 14.01 35.99 27.48
C ARG A 155 14.67 34.71 28.00
N LEU A 156 15.08 33.85 27.07
CA LEU A 156 15.77 32.60 27.36
C LEU A 156 17.29 32.78 27.26
N THR A 157 18.01 32.45 28.33
CA THR A 157 19.46 32.21 28.30
C THR A 157 19.72 30.74 27.92
N PRO A 158 20.86 30.43 27.29
CA PRO A 158 21.24 29.04 27.03
C PRO A 158 21.22 28.18 28.31
N PRO A 159 20.78 26.90 28.24
CA PRO A 159 20.50 26.14 27.03
C PRO A 159 19.13 26.45 26.39
N LEU A 160 19.12 26.62 25.06
CA LEU A 160 17.93 26.97 24.27
C LEU A 160 16.99 25.77 23.97
N THR A 161 17.33 24.61 24.54
CA THR A 161 16.54 23.37 24.55
C THR A 161 16.57 22.79 25.95
N VAL A 162 15.45 22.27 26.45
CA VAL A 162 15.38 21.60 27.75
C VAL A 162 14.91 20.16 27.60
N THR A 163 15.37 19.30 28.51
CA THR A 163 14.85 17.95 28.70
C THR A 163 14.51 17.81 30.17
N ARG A 164 13.25 17.50 30.48
CA ARG A 164 12.77 17.28 31.84
C ARG A 164 12.16 15.90 31.94
N GLN A 165 12.45 15.19 33.02
CA GLN A 165 11.85 13.91 33.33
C GLN A 165 10.99 14.10 34.56
N ILE A 166 9.76 13.60 34.49
CA ILE A 166 8.78 13.63 35.56
C ILE A 166 8.20 12.22 35.74
N SER A 167 7.60 11.96 36.88
CA SER A 167 6.82 10.74 37.11
C SER A 167 5.36 11.06 37.41
N THR A 168 4.43 10.23 36.93
CA THR A 168 3.02 10.35 37.32
C THR A 168 2.81 9.96 38.79
N ALA A 169 1.73 10.42 39.41
CA ALA A 169 1.49 10.29 40.86
C ALA A 169 1.14 8.85 41.33
N ALA A 170 0.89 7.89 40.43
CA ALA A 170 0.53 6.52 40.79
C ALA A 170 1.70 5.75 41.44
N ALA A 171 1.42 4.72 42.24
CA ALA A 171 2.42 3.94 43.01
C ALA A 171 3.58 3.38 42.18
N ALA A 172 3.33 2.99 40.93
CA ALA A 172 4.38 2.54 39.99
C ALA A 172 4.94 3.66 39.09
N GLY A 173 4.26 4.81 38.99
CA GLY A 173 4.65 6.04 38.26
C GLY A 173 5.14 5.85 36.82
N LEU A 174 4.38 6.31 35.81
CA LEU A 174 4.87 6.35 34.43
C LEU A 174 5.98 7.38 34.29
N LYS A 175 7.10 7.00 33.65
CA LYS A 175 8.18 7.93 33.33
C LYS A 175 7.80 8.75 32.09
N VAL A 176 7.70 10.06 32.27
CA VAL A 176 7.40 11.00 31.18
C VAL A 176 8.61 11.91 30.96
N THR A 177 9.07 12.00 29.73
CA THR A 177 10.16 12.90 29.32
C THR A 177 9.62 14.01 28.42
N ILE A 178 9.85 15.24 28.81
CA ILE A 178 9.44 16.44 28.10
C ILE A 178 10.65 17.05 27.40
N TYR A 179 10.55 17.23 26.09
CA TYR A 179 11.56 17.90 25.28
C TYR A 179 10.99 19.22 24.77
N SER A 180 11.64 20.33 25.10
CA SER A 180 11.23 21.64 24.57
C SER A 180 12.39 22.34 23.87
N LYS A 181 12.07 23.10 22.83
CA LYS A 181 13.02 24.00 22.17
C LYS A 181 12.42 25.39 22.01
N SER A 182 13.28 26.39 22.12
CA SER A 182 12.92 27.77 21.77
C SER A 182 13.10 28.03 20.27
N GLU A 183 12.47 29.09 19.77
CA GLU A 183 12.70 29.58 18.40
C GLU A 183 14.17 29.97 18.13
N LYS A 184 14.89 30.44 19.16
CA LYS A 184 16.29 30.86 19.06
C LYS A 184 17.25 29.69 18.84
N SER A 185 16.86 28.47 19.24
CA SER A 185 17.69 27.27 19.04
C SER A 185 17.99 26.95 17.57
N ARG A 186 17.09 27.37 16.65
CA ARG A 186 17.11 27.00 15.23
C ARG A 186 17.15 25.48 14.97
N TYR A 187 16.88 24.66 15.99
CA TYR A 187 16.86 23.20 15.87
C TYR A 187 15.51 22.74 15.38
N GLU A 188 15.55 21.73 14.52
CA GLU A 188 14.39 20.96 14.08
C GLU A 188 14.11 19.89 15.16
N ILE A 189 12.88 19.85 15.70
CA ILE A 189 12.57 19.09 16.93
C ILE A 189 12.76 17.58 16.75
N TYR A 190 12.42 17.02 15.58
CA TYR A 190 12.44 15.57 15.37
C TYR A 190 13.87 15.04 15.28
N ARG A 191 14.70 15.52 14.36
CA ARG A 191 16.08 15.03 14.17
C ARG A 191 17.05 15.60 15.17
N ARG A 192 17.07 16.93 15.36
CA ARG A 192 18.13 17.59 16.16
C ARG A 192 17.89 17.50 17.66
N VAL A 193 16.66 17.22 18.10
CA VAL A 193 16.33 17.00 19.51
C VAL A 193 15.94 15.54 19.75
N LEU A 194 14.82 15.07 19.21
CA LEU A 194 14.25 13.77 19.56
C LEU A 194 15.13 12.58 19.14
N VAL A 195 15.50 12.42 17.86
CA VAL A 195 16.37 11.31 17.40
C VAL A 195 17.73 11.31 18.10
N LYS A 196 18.29 12.48 18.40
CA LYS A 196 19.56 12.59 19.14
C LYS A 196 19.43 12.17 20.60
N LYS A 197 18.35 12.58 21.27
CA LYS A 197 18.12 12.30 22.70
C LYS A 197 17.59 10.89 22.94
N LEU A 198 16.68 10.40 22.11
CA LEU A 198 16.13 9.05 22.17
C LEU A 198 17.15 7.98 21.77
N LYS A 199 18.13 8.34 20.92
CA LYS A 199 19.17 7.44 20.40
C LYS A 199 18.65 6.23 19.60
N THR A 200 17.41 6.29 19.11
CA THR A 200 16.75 5.25 18.28
C THR A 200 16.27 5.82 16.95
N SER A 201 15.79 4.98 16.03
CA SER A 201 14.93 5.46 14.94
C SER A 201 13.58 5.90 15.51
N ILE A 202 12.81 6.65 14.75
CA ILE A 202 11.44 7.05 15.10
C ILE A 202 10.50 6.82 13.92
N LYS A 203 9.26 6.40 14.18
CA LYS A 203 8.16 6.34 13.22
C LYS A 203 7.15 7.44 13.58
N VAL A 204 6.81 8.29 12.61
CA VAL A 204 6.16 9.60 12.86
C VAL A 204 4.87 9.77 12.06
N TRP A 205 3.77 10.09 12.75
CA TRP A 205 2.51 10.59 12.18
C TRP A 205 2.46 12.11 12.31
N THR A 206 2.42 12.80 11.18
CA THR A 206 2.49 14.26 11.12
C THR A 206 2.19 14.76 9.71
N THR A 207 1.55 15.93 9.61
CA THR A 207 1.46 16.71 8.37
C THR A 207 2.84 17.22 7.93
N ARG A 208 3.00 17.51 6.63
CA ARG A 208 4.32 17.75 5.99
C ARG A 208 4.25 18.84 4.94
N ASP A 209 5.36 19.54 4.74
CA ASP A 209 5.51 20.60 3.72
C ASP A 209 6.21 20.12 2.43
N LYS A 210 6.33 18.79 2.24
CA LYS A 210 7.03 18.12 1.13
C LYS A 210 8.55 18.38 1.03
N THR A 211 9.12 19.25 1.86
CA THR A 211 10.56 19.58 1.85
C THR A 211 11.38 18.63 2.73
N LEU A 212 10.85 18.29 3.91
CA LEU A 212 11.46 17.31 4.81
C LEU A 212 10.97 15.90 4.44
N LYS A 213 11.90 15.07 3.97
CA LYS A 213 11.67 13.65 3.65
C LYS A 213 12.05 12.75 4.84
N SER A 214 11.84 11.45 4.70
CA SER A 214 12.46 10.47 5.59
C SER A 214 13.97 10.72 5.65
N ASP A 215 14.51 10.72 6.87
CA ASP A 215 15.90 11.12 7.12
C ASP A 215 16.71 9.92 7.60
N CYS A 216 17.76 9.55 6.85
CA CYS A 216 18.72 8.49 7.18
C CYS A 216 20.14 9.04 7.41
N ARG A 217 20.30 10.36 7.65
CA ARG A 217 21.61 11.01 7.73
C ARG A 217 22.39 10.68 9.01
N ILE A 218 21.75 10.06 10.00
CA ILE A 218 22.40 9.57 11.22
C ILE A 218 22.59 8.06 11.05
N LEU A 219 23.84 7.59 11.07
CA LEU A 219 24.15 6.18 10.90
C LEU A 219 23.41 5.34 11.96
N GLY A 220 22.60 4.37 11.51
CA GLY A 220 21.81 3.50 12.39
C GLY A 220 20.53 4.10 12.99
N ARG A 221 20.15 5.34 12.65
CA ARG A 221 18.91 5.98 13.15
C ARG A 221 18.16 6.71 12.04
N ASN A 222 16.89 6.38 11.88
CA ASN A 222 16.06 6.90 10.80
C ASN A 222 14.82 7.64 11.32
N ILE A 223 14.35 8.62 10.56
CA ILE A 223 12.98 9.15 10.68
C ILE A 223 12.14 8.46 9.61
N LYS A 224 11.30 7.52 10.06
CA LYS A 224 10.29 6.85 9.25
C LYS A 224 8.98 7.62 9.36
N LEU A 225 8.26 7.67 8.26
CA LEU A 225 7.07 8.47 8.10
C LEU A 225 5.88 7.53 7.92
N VAL A 226 4.88 7.63 8.79
CA VAL A 226 3.64 6.83 8.68
C VAL A 226 2.88 7.25 7.43
N THR A 227 2.40 6.28 6.66
CA THR A 227 1.64 6.53 5.43
C THR A 227 0.18 6.81 5.77
N SER A 228 -0.42 7.81 5.12
CA SER A 228 -1.85 8.12 5.19
C SER A 228 -2.60 7.33 4.11
N PRO A 229 -3.84 6.84 4.36
CA PRO A 229 -4.58 6.91 5.63
C PRO A 229 -4.13 5.84 6.64
N ILE A 230 -4.54 6.03 7.90
CA ILE A 230 -4.40 5.04 8.99
C ILE A 230 -5.79 4.60 9.46
N THR A 231 -5.83 3.46 10.14
CA THR A 231 -7.02 3.00 10.87
C THR A 231 -6.67 2.82 12.34
N ILE A 232 -7.50 3.32 13.25
CA ILE A 232 -7.37 3.17 14.70
C ILE A 232 -8.65 2.49 15.19
N SER A 233 -8.57 1.23 15.61
CA SER A 233 -9.72 0.46 16.11
C SER A 233 -10.95 0.49 15.19
N GLY A 234 -10.74 0.34 13.87
CA GLY A 234 -11.82 0.41 12.87
C GLY A 234 -12.13 1.82 12.32
N HIS A 235 -11.58 2.87 12.93
CA HIS A 235 -11.82 4.26 12.51
C HIS A 235 -10.73 4.75 11.56
N ALA A 236 -11.12 5.17 10.36
CA ALA A 236 -10.19 5.76 9.40
C ALA A 236 -9.79 7.19 9.81
N SER A 237 -8.51 7.51 9.68
CA SER A 237 -7.96 8.85 9.86
C SER A 237 -6.94 9.14 8.75
N SER A 238 -6.81 10.38 8.33
CA SER A 238 -5.89 10.79 7.27
C SER A 238 -5.14 12.06 7.65
N LEU A 239 -3.97 12.31 7.05
CA LEU A 239 -3.21 13.54 7.31
C LEU A 239 -3.95 14.83 6.90
N GLU A 240 -4.99 14.73 6.08
CA GLU A 240 -5.87 15.85 5.70
C GLU A 240 -6.97 16.10 6.73
N SER A 241 -7.37 15.07 7.48
CA SER A 241 -8.45 15.09 8.45
C SER A 241 -7.96 15.00 9.90
N ASP A 242 -6.66 14.85 10.15
CA ASP A 242 -6.07 14.68 11.48
C ASP A 242 -5.01 15.75 11.75
N VAL A 243 -5.20 16.50 12.82
CA VAL A 243 -4.28 17.57 13.22
C VAL A 243 -3.36 17.16 14.37
N SER A 244 -3.37 15.89 14.77
CA SER A 244 -2.43 15.35 15.74
C SER A 244 -1.04 15.15 15.15
N GLN A 245 -0.01 15.28 16.00
CA GLN A 245 1.35 14.88 15.66
C GLN A 245 1.88 13.98 16.77
N TRP A 246 2.33 12.80 16.40
CA TRP A 246 2.90 11.85 17.34
C TRP A 246 4.00 11.01 16.70
N LEU A 247 4.84 10.41 17.54
CA LEU A 247 5.84 9.45 17.11
C LEU A 247 5.99 8.30 18.09
N ILE A 248 6.63 7.24 17.61
CA ILE A 248 7.11 6.13 18.43
C ILE A 248 8.58 5.83 18.15
N SER A 249 9.30 5.26 19.13
CA SER A 249 10.70 4.85 19.00
C SER A 249 10.87 3.47 18.36
N GLU A 250 11.81 3.28 17.43
CA GLU A 250 12.12 1.99 16.81
C GLU A 250 13.64 1.67 16.85
N PRO A 251 14.07 0.58 17.53
CA PRO A 251 13.31 -0.18 18.54
C PRO A 251 13.07 0.66 19.80
N GLY A 252 12.08 0.34 20.61
CA GLY A 252 11.87 0.97 21.94
C GLY A 252 10.42 0.93 22.43
N ASN A 253 10.15 1.58 23.56
CA ASN A 253 8.85 1.57 24.26
C ASN A 253 8.28 2.99 24.45
N LYS A 254 8.70 3.95 23.62
CA LYS A 254 8.34 5.37 23.80
C LYS A 254 7.33 5.81 22.79
N PHE A 255 6.24 6.41 23.27
CA PHE A 255 5.28 7.19 22.50
C PHE A 255 5.50 8.67 22.81
N CYS A 256 5.44 9.55 21.82
CA CYS A 256 5.53 10.99 22.05
C CYS A 256 4.43 11.76 21.31
N ALA A 257 3.76 12.68 22.01
CA ALA A 257 2.94 13.73 21.41
C ALA A 257 3.79 14.96 21.16
N ILE A 258 3.58 15.62 20.01
CA ILE A 258 4.39 16.75 19.56
C ILE A 258 3.42 17.86 19.13
N ASP A 259 3.74 19.11 19.42
CA ASP A 259 2.86 20.24 19.07
C ASP A 259 3.11 20.79 17.65
N LYS A 260 4.25 20.45 17.04
CA LYS A 260 4.68 20.96 15.74
C LYS A 260 4.71 19.88 14.67
N PRO A 261 4.21 20.19 13.46
CA PRO A 261 4.34 19.28 12.32
C PRO A 261 5.78 19.19 11.82
N TYR A 262 6.10 18.09 11.14
CA TYR A 262 7.39 17.87 10.48
C TYR A 262 7.51 18.68 9.19
N GLN A 263 7.76 19.98 9.38
CA GLN A 263 7.95 20.98 8.33
C GLN A 263 9.29 21.70 8.52
N LYS A 264 9.82 22.37 7.50
CA LYS A 264 11.08 23.11 7.59
C LYS A 264 10.93 24.39 8.43
N SER A 265 9.74 24.99 8.44
CA SER A 265 9.38 26.19 9.22
C SER A 265 9.58 26.01 10.72
N GLN A 266 9.26 24.82 11.28
CA GLN A 266 9.34 24.58 12.73
C GLN A 266 10.74 24.76 13.33
N ALA A 267 11.81 24.70 12.54
CA ALA A 267 13.15 25.03 13.03
C ALA A 267 13.22 26.47 13.58
N LYS A 268 12.41 27.39 13.05
CA LYS A 268 12.33 28.80 13.46
C LYS A 268 11.22 29.08 14.48
N GLU A 269 10.55 28.06 14.98
CA GLU A 269 9.41 28.18 15.90
C GLU A 269 9.73 27.46 17.22
N PRO A 270 9.11 27.84 18.35
CA PRO A 270 9.19 27.04 19.57
C PRO A 270 8.41 25.72 19.42
N SER A 271 8.77 24.68 20.18
CA SER A 271 8.07 23.38 20.16
C SER A 271 8.25 22.62 21.47
N ILE A 272 7.26 21.79 21.80
CA ILE A 272 7.28 20.82 22.89
C ILE A 272 6.91 19.42 22.39
N ALA A 273 7.57 18.42 22.97
CA ALA A 273 7.24 17.01 22.79
C ALA A 273 7.16 16.33 24.15
N VAL A 274 6.06 15.62 24.40
CA VAL A 274 5.79 14.88 25.65
C VAL A 274 5.87 13.39 25.34
N CYS A 275 6.92 12.74 25.83
CA CYS A 275 7.21 11.34 25.58
C CYS A 275 6.92 10.47 26.81
N ILE A 276 6.04 9.48 26.66
CA ILE A 276 5.67 8.52 27.69
C ILE A 276 6.43 7.21 27.44
N ASP A 277 7.08 6.68 28.48
CA ASP A 277 7.80 5.41 28.46
C ASP A 277 6.87 4.28 28.92
N ASP A 278 6.11 3.71 27.99
CA ASP A 278 5.14 2.67 28.28
C ASP A 278 5.00 1.73 27.07
N ALA A 279 5.29 0.43 27.29
CA ALA A 279 5.31 -0.57 26.25
C ALA A 279 3.90 -0.83 25.66
N THR A 280 2.85 -0.65 26.46
CA THR A 280 1.47 -0.85 26.03
C THR A 280 1.00 0.28 25.13
N ILE A 281 1.20 1.55 25.53
CA ILE A 281 0.94 2.71 24.66
C ILE A 281 1.74 2.59 23.37
N PHE A 282 3.04 2.30 23.48
CA PHE A 282 3.89 2.10 22.33
C PHE A 282 3.34 1.02 21.38
N GLY A 283 2.98 -0.15 21.91
CA GLY A 283 2.46 -1.28 21.13
C GLY A 283 1.21 -0.90 20.32
N HIS A 284 0.26 -0.22 20.96
CA HIS A 284 -0.97 0.25 20.29
C HIS A 284 -0.69 1.24 19.17
N PHE A 285 0.17 2.24 19.41
CA PHE A 285 0.54 3.20 18.37
C PHE A 285 1.45 2.59 17.29
N ASN A 286 2.19 1.53 17.59
CA ASN A 286 3.00 0.82 16.61
C ASN A 286 2.15 0.10 15.55
N LEU A 287 1.03 -0.48 15.97
CA LEU A 287 0.05 -1.15 15.10
C LEU A 287 -0.69 -0.16 14.18
N ILE A 288 -0.79 1.12 14.57
CA ILE A 288 -1.42 2.15 13.72
C ILE A 288 -0.64 2.34 12.42
N GLY A 289 -1.37 2.26 11.30
CA GLY A 289 -0.80 2.37 9.95
C GLY A 289 -0.05 1.14 9.47
N GLN A 290 -0.17 0.00 10.18
CA GLN A 290 0.13 -1.32 9.62
C GLN A 290 -1.12 -1.82 8.88
N THR A 291 -0.95 -2.46 7.72
CA THR A 291 -2.03 -3.20 7.07
C THR A 291 -2.58 -4.22 8.08
N PRO A 292 -3.92 -4.39 8.21
CA PRO A 292 -4.47 -5.35 9.16
C PRO A 292 -3.79 -6.69 8.94
N ALA A 293 -3.10 -7.22 9.97
CA ALA A 293 -2.57 -8.56 9.89
C ALA A 293 -3.70 -9.51 9.52
N GLN A 294 -3.48 -10.25 8.44
CA GLN A 294 -4.34 -11.35 8.09
C GLN A 294 -3.61 -12.61 8.55
N ASN A 295 -4.18 -13.28 9.54
CA ASN A 295 -3.64 -14.56 9.98
C ASN A 295 -3.84 -15.68 8.93
N ILE A 296 -4.60 -15.38 7.85
CA ILE A 296 -4.85 -16.25 6.71
C ILE A 296 -3.81 -15.99 5.63
N GLY A 297 -3.03 -17.02 5.29
CA GLY A 297 -2.08 -17.00 4.19
C GLY A 297 -2.69 -17.38 2.85
N LYS A 298 -1.85 -17.39 1.81
CA LYS A 298 -2.18 -17.91 0.47
C LYS A 298 -1.23 -19.08 0.15
N ALA A 299 -1.78 -20.21 -0.28
CA ALA A 299 -1.03 -21.38 -0.69
C ALA A 299 -1.18 -21.65 -2.19
N LEU A 300 -0.12 -22.18 -2.79
CA LEU A 300 -0.12 -22.77 -4.13
C LEU A 300 0.28 -24.24 -4.00
N ILE A 301 -0.54 -25.13 -4.55
CA ILE A 301 -0.26 -26.57 -4.62
C ILE A 301 -0.19 -26.94 -6.10
N PRO A 302 0.97 -27.38 -6.62
CA PRO A 302 1.11 -27.86 -7.99
C PRO A 302 0.18 -29.06 -8.28
N GLY A 303 -0.43 -29.12 -9.47
CA GLY A 303 -1.24 -30.27 -9.93
C GLY A 303 -2.77 -30.10 -9.85
N GLY A 304 -3.28 -29.06 -9.17
CA GLY A 304 -4.69 -28.64 -9.26
C GLY A 304 -4.88 -27.42 -10.19
N ALA A 305 -6.08 -26.82 -10.21
CA ALA A 305 -6.39 -25.60 -10.96
C ALA A 305 -5.65 -24.34 -10.46
N GLY A 306 -4.34 -24.44 -10.19
CA GLY A 306 -3.30 -23.41 -10.20
C GLY A 306 -3.50 -22.10 -9.46
N ALA A 307 -4.61 -21.83 -8.79
CA ALA A 307 -4.93 -20.54 -8.17
C ALA A 307 -4.43 -20.48 -6.72
N TRP A 308 -4.10 -19.27 -6.25
CA TRP A 308 -3.85 -19.03 -4.82
C TRP A 308 -5.09 -19.39 -4.00
N GLN A 309 -4.92 -20.29 -3.04
CA GLN A 309 -5.98 -20.70 -2.11
C GLN A 309 -5.75 -20.09 -0.74
N ASN A 310 -6.81 -19.74 -0.02
CA ASN A 310 -6.69 -19.32 1.38
C ASN A 310 -6.24 -20.49 2.23
N THR A 311 -5.31 -20.26 3.14
CA THR A 311 -5.00 -21.23 4.22
C THR A 311 -5.97 -21.05 5.38
N ALA A 312 -6.02 -22.00 6.31
CA ALA A 312 -6.55 -21.69 7.64
C ALA A 312 -5.62 -20.70 8.38
N ASP A 313 -6.09 -20.21 9.53
CA ASP A 313 -5.38 -19.26 10.38
C ASP A 313 -4.03 -19.86 10.86
N VAL A 314 -2.93 -19.17 10.56
CA VAL A 314 -1.56 -19.61 10.88
C VAL A 314 -1.28 -19.63 12.39
N THR A 315 -2.13 -19.05 13.23
CA THR A 315 -1.99 -19.09 14.69
C THR A 315 -2.57 -20.36 15.31
N ARG A 316 -3.33 -21.16 14.55
CA ARG A 316 -3.91 -22.43 15.00
C ARG A 316 -3.07 -23.58 14.46
N ASP A 317 -2.77 -24.56 15.30
CA ASP A 317 -2.10 -25.81 14.87
C ASP A 317 -2.98 -26.61 13.89
N ALA A 318 -4.27 -26.79 14.24
CA ALA A 318 -5.19 -27.59 13.45
C ALA A 318 -5.69 -26.87 12.18
N GLY A 319 -5.66 -27.59 11.05
CA GLY A 319 -6.37 -27.21 9.83
C GLY A 319 -5.60 -26.35 8.83
N HIS A 320 -4.35 -25.95 9.13
CA HIS A 320 -3.49 -25.27 8.16
C HIS A 320 -2.34 -26.18 7.70
N SER A 321 -1.91 -25.99 6.44
CA SER A 321 -0.93 -26.85 5.77
C SER A 321 0.45 -26.85 6.42
N PHE A 322 0.86 -25.76 7.09
CA PHE A 322 2.17 -25.69 7.74
C PHE A 322 2.20 -26.42 9.09
N GLY A 323 1.13 -26.35 9.88
CA GLY A 323 1.01 -27.09 11.14
C GLY A 323 1.09 -28.58 10.87
N LYS A 324 0.34 -29.04 9.87
CA LYS A 324 0.41 -30.42 9.40
C LYS A 324 1.81 -30.82 8.91
N ALA A 325 2.46 -30.00 8.10
CA ALA A 325 3.82 -30.30 7.61
C ALA A 325 4.90 -30.30 8.70
N LEU A 326 4.62 -29.72 9.86
CA LEU A 326 5.55 -29.60 10.99
C LEU A 326 5.11 -30.46 12.20
N GLU A 327 4.10 -31.30 12.08
CA GLU A 327 3.55 -32.06 13.21
C GLU A 327 4.62 -32.87 13.96
N HIS A 328 5.54 -33.48 13.21
CA HIS A 328 6.68 -34.24 13.71
C HIS A 328 7.86 -33.37 14.20
N VAL A 329 7.82 -32.06 13.93
CA VAL A 329 8.82 -31.08 14.35
C VAL A 329 8.41 -30.41 15.65
N ILE A 330 7.10 -30.24 15.88
CA ILE A 330 6.55 -29.57 17.06
C ILE A 330 6.25 -30.53 18.21
N ALA A 331 6.06 -31.82 17.92
CA ALA A 331 5.81 -32.86 18.91
C ALA A 331 6.81 -34.01 18.76
N VAL A 332 7.05 -34.73 19.86
CA VAL A 332 7.92 -35.91 19.84
C VAL A 332 7.24 -37.04 19.08
N GLU A 333 7.90 -37.54 18.04
CA GLU A 333 7.48 -38.73 17.31
C GLU A 333 8.62 -39.73 17.15
N ALA A 334 8.30 -41.02 17.25
CA ALA A 334 9.29 -42.08 17.24
C ALA A 334 10.00 -42.23 15.87
N THR A 335 9.25 -42.08 14.78
CA THR A 335 9.68 -42.41 13.42
C THR A 335 10.39 -41.26 12.73
N ASN A 336 9.77 -40.07 12.64
CA ASN A 336 10.35 -38.93 11.93
C ASN A 336 11.52 -38.28 12.69
N LYS A 337 12.54 -37.85 11.95
CA LYS A 337 13.79 -37.23 12.44
C LYS A 337 14.12 -36.02 11.58
N PHE A 338 14.74 -34.99 12.13
CA PHE A 338 14.95 -33.73 11.44
C PHE A 338 16.13 -32.90 11.94
N ILE A 339 16.58 -32.01 11.05
CA ILE A 339 17.48 -30.89 11.34
C ILE A 339 16.68 -29.60 11.20
N ALA A 340 16.69 -28.77 12.24
CA ALA A 340 16.12 -27.43 12.19
C ALA A 340 17.21 -26.37 12.22
N TYR A 341 17.10 -25.38 11.32
CA TYR A 341 18.07 -24.30 11.19
C TYR A 341 17.39 -22.94 11.07
N ASN A 342 17.95 -21.92 11.74
CA ASN A 342 17.42 -20.56 11.73
C ASN A 342 18.49 -19.57 12.20
N ASN A 343 18.62 -18.42 11.54
CA ASN A 343 19.55 -17.38 11.97
C ASN A 343 19.07 -16.58 13.19
N VAL A 344 17.78 -16.68 13.53
CA VAL A 344 17.18 -16.21 14.77
C VAL A 344 16.35 -17.38 15.34
N PRO A 345 16.98 -18.39 15.96
CA PRO A 345 16.24 -19.52 16.48
C PRO A 345 15.33 -19.11 17.65
N PRO A 346 14.25 -19.85 17.91
CA PRO A 346 13.41 -19.62 19.08
C PRO A 346 14.23 -19.76 20.37
N ASP A 347 13.94 -18.89 21.34
CA ASP A 347 14.47 -18.94 22.71
C ASP A 347 16.01 -18.84 22.82
N ILE A 348 16.72 -18.48 21.74
CA ILE A 348 18.17 -18.27 21.72
C ILE A 348 18.50 -16.78 21.49
N PRO A 349 18.88 -16.02 22.53
CA PRO A 349 19.19 -14.60 22.38
C PRO A 349 20.56 -14.37 21.71
N LYS A 350 20.59 -13.47 20.71
CA LYS A 350 21.81 -12.97 20.03
C LYS A 350 22.73 -14.07 19.43
N PRO A 351 22.20 -15.00 18.63
CA PRO A 351 23.03 -15.99 17.94
C PRO A 351 24.06 -15.29 17.02
N LYS A 352 25.30 -15.81 17.00
CA LYS A 352 26.35 -15.31 16.11
C LYS A 352 26.34 -16.09 14.81
N THR A 353 25.61 -15.62 13.80
CA THR A 353 25.68 -16.16 12.44
C THR A 353 25.59 -15.04 11.40
N LYS A 354 26.18 -15.29 10.22
CA LYS A 354 26.06 -14.42 9.05
C LYS A 354 25.08 -14.96 8.01
N SER A 355 24.60 -16.19 8.19
CA SER A 355 23.56 -16.77 7.34
C SER A 355 22.20 -16.15 7.65
N ASN A 356 21.32 -16.13 6.64
CA ASN A 356 19.91 -15.78 6.81
C ASN A 356 18.98 -16.98 6.59
N SER A 357 19.52 -18.12 6.21
CA SER A 357 18.76 -19.31 5.86
C SER A 357 17.97 -19.82 7.07
N LYS A 358 16.72 -20.24 6.83
CA LYS A 358 15.85 -20.86 7.83
C LYS A 358 15.06 -22.00 7.21
N GLY A 359 14.79 -23.04 7.97
CA GLY A 359 14.07 -24.20 7.47
C GLY A 359 14.21 -25.44 8.34
N VAL A 360 13.66 -26.52 7.83
CA VAL A 360 13.69 -27.86 8.43
C VAL A 360 13.94 -28.89 7.33
N LEU A 361 14.89 -29.78 7.56
CA LEU A 361 15.14 -30.96 6.71
C LEU A 361 14.73 -32.20 7.50
N MET A 362 13.78 -32.97 6.98
CA MET A 362 13.13 -34.07 7.68
C MET A 362 13.29 -35.37 6.90
N MET A 363 13.38 -36.48 7.61
CA MET A 363 13.36 -37.82 7.05
C MET A 363 12.75 -38.82 8.03
N ASN A 364 12.19 -39.90 7.49
CA ASN A 364 11.84 -41.07 8.26
C ASN A 364 12.85 -42.17 7.95
N PRO A 365 13.69 -42.61 8.90
CA PRO A 365 14.74 -43.60 8.67
C PRO A 365 14.19 -45.05 8.57
N THR A 366 12.87 -45.26 8.69
CA THR A 366 12.26 -46.60 8.70
C THR A 366 11.71 -47.04 7.34
N PRO A 367 10.73 -46.35 6.72
CA PRO A 367 10.36 -46.56 5.33
C PRO A 367 11.37 -45.88 4.40
N ALA A 368 11.60 -46.51 3.24
CA ALA A 368 12.45 -45.91 2.22
C ALA A 368 11.77 -44.72 1.53
N ASP A 369 12.56 -43.68 1.24
CA ASP A 369 12.20 -42.52 0.42
C ASP A 369 11.12 -41.60 1.03
N GLU A 370 11.07 -41.51 2.37
CA GLU A 370 10.24 -40.52 3.08
C GLU A 370 11.09 -39.36 3.61
N ALA A 371 11.21 -38.30 2.80
CA ALA A 371 11.90 -37.08 3.21
C ALA A 371 11.21 -35.80 2.73
N ALA A 372 11.42 -34.72 3.47
CA ALA A 372 10.86 -33.41 3.15
C ALA A 372 11.81 -32.27 3.54
N TRP A 373 11.78 -31.20 2.76
CA TRP A 373 12.55 -30.00 3.02
C TRP A 373 11.67 -28.76 3.01
N ILE A 374 11.65 -28.06 4.13
CA ILE A 374 10.91 -26.82 4.34
C ILE A 374 11.89 -25.66 4.40
N VAL A 375 11.63 -24.60 3.63
CA VAL A 375 12.36 -23.33 3.69
C VAL A 375 11.39 -22.19 3.99
N HIS A 376 11.76 -21.32 4.92
CA HIS A 376 10.90 -20.20 5.33
C HIS A 376 11.68 -18.94 5.68
N THR A 377 10.95 -17.84 5.94
CA THR A 377 11.55 -16.55 6.32
C THR A 377 11.29 -16.14 7.76
N VAL A 378 10.46 -16.88 8.50
CA VAL A 378 10.03 -16.56 9.88
C VAL A 378 11.16 -16.68 10.93
N PRO A 379 11.58 -15.61 11.61
CA PRO A 379 12.47 -15.69 12.77
C PRO A 379 11.74 -16.26 13.99
N GLY A 380 12.45 -16.95 14.89
CA GLY A 380 11.88 -17.52 16.11
C GLY A 380 11.02 -18.76 15.90
N PHE A 381 11.14 -19.43 14.74
CA PHE A 381 10.28 -20.54 14.32
C PHE A 381 11.07 -21.63 13.56
N PRO A 382 10.65 -22.91 13.58
CA PRO A 382 9.69 -23.51 14.53
C PRO A 382 10.30 -23.75 15.92
N LYS A 383 9.46 -24.02 16.93
CA LYS A 383 9.92 -24.48 18.25
C LYS A 383 10.04 -26.00 18.24
N ALA A 384 11.26 -26.51 17.99
CA ALA A 384 11.51 -27.94 17.93
C ALA A 384 11.05 -28.66 19.21
N LEU A 385 10.16 -29.64 19.06
CA LEU A 385 9.59 -30.52 20.09
C LEU A 385 8.88 -29.79 21.24
N ARG A 386 8.38 -28.57 21.02
CA ARG A 386 7.81 -27.71 22.08
C ARG A 386 6.45 -27.11 21.72
N GLY A 387 5.70 -27.78 20.84
CA GLY A 387 4.39 -27.38 20.37
C GLY A 387 4.41 -26.30 19.28
N TYR A 388 3.27 -26.13 18.63
CA TYR A 388 3.08 -25.13 17.59
C TYR A 388 2.90 -23.74 18.19
N LEU A 389 3.77 -22.80 17.83
CA LEU A 389 3.59 -21.39 18.13
C LEU A 389 4.17 -20.53 17.01
N PHE A 390 3.28 -19.89 16.24
CA PHE A 390 3.69 -18.86 15.29
C PHE A 390 4.04 -17.57 16.06
N PRO A 391 5.22 -16.95 15.84
CA PRO A 391 5.63 -15.77 16.60
C PRO A 391 4.65 -14.59 16.41
N PRO A 392 4.07 -14.03 17.50
CA PRO A 392 3.05 -12.97 17.39
C PRO A 392 3.53 -11.70 16.67
N GLU A 393 4.81 -11.36 16.81
CA GLU A 393 5.42 -10.20 16.14
C GLU A 393 5.54 -10.36 14.62
N GLU A 394 5.51 -11.61 14.13
CA GLU A 394 5.67 -11.94 12.71
C GLU A 394 4.32 -12.05 11.98
N ILE A 395 3.19 -12.06 12.71
CA ILE A 395 1.83 -12.03 12.15
C ILE A 395 1.58 -10.77 11.29
N GLN A 396 2.25 -9.67 11.64
CA GLN A 396 2.12 -8.38 10.93
C GLN A 396 2.99 -8.29 9.66
N LYS A 397 3.76 -9.34 9.33
CA LYS A 397 4.73 -9.32 8.22
C LYS A 397 4.39 -10.38 7.16
N GLY A 398 4.70 -10.05 5.91
CA GLY A 398 4.70 -10.99 4.80
C GLY A 398 5.85 -11.98 4.92
N HIS A 399 5.52 -13.27 4.87
CA HIS A 399 6.47 -14.38 4.91
C HIS A 399 6.28 -15.32 3.72
N LEU A 400 7.36 -16.02 3.36
CA LEU A 400 7.35 -17.04 2.33
C LEU A 400 7.71 -18.38 2.95
N PHE A 401 6.99 -19.42 2.53
CA PHE A 401 7.25 -20.82 2.86
C PHE A 401 7.31 -21.65 1.58
N ILE A 402 8.23 -22.60 1.53
CA ILE A 402 8.34 -23.61 0.49
C ILE A 402 8.44 -24.95 1.20
N CYS A 403 7.60 -25.91 0.81
CA CYS A 403 7.65 -27.29 1.30
C CYS A 403 7.84 -28.22 0.10
N LEU A 404 8.91 -29.01 0.12
CA LEU A 404 9.25 -29.95 -0.94
C LEU A 404 9.27 -31.37 -0.35
N THR A 405 8.48 -32.27 -0.92
CA THR A 405 8.68 -33.72 -0.71
C THR A 405 9.83 -34.17 -1.61
N ILE A 406 10.88 -34.73 -1.01
CA ILE A 406 12.12 -35.10 -1.68
C ILE A 406 12.41 -36.57 -1.46
N LYS A 407 13.20 -37.17 -2.35
CA LYS A 407 13.75 -38.51 -2.09
C LYS A 407 14.85 -38.40 -1.05
N GLU A 408 15.06 -39.44 -0.27
CA GLU A 408 16.14 -39.45 0.72
C GLU A 408 17.50 -39.32 0.05
N SER A 409 17.67 -39.86 -1.15
CA SER A 409 18.91 -39.73 -1.94
C SER A 409 19.30 -38.28 -2.25
N GLU A 410 18.37 -37.32 -2.17
CA GLU A 410 18.63 -35.89 -2.42
C GLU A 410 19.18 -35.16 -1.17
N ILE A 411 19.09 -35.77 0.02
CA ILE A 411 19.49 -35.13 1.30
C ILE A 411 20.95 -34.70 1.28
N ASP A 412 21.87 -35.53 0.78
CA ASP A 412 23.30 -35.19 0.76
C ASP A 412 23.62 -34.07 -0.26
N ALA A 413 22.84 -34.01 -1.36
CA ALA A 413 22.91 -32.93 -2.35
C ALA A 413 22.39 -31.60 -1.79
N ILE A 414 21.38 -31.63 -0.92
CA ILE A 414 20.92 -30.45 -0.17
C ILE A 414 21.97 -30.06 0.87
N ALA A 415 22.49 -31.03 1.64
CA ALA A 415 23.44 -30.79 2.71
C ALA A 415 24.71 -30.06 2.24
N ILE A 416 25.27 -30.43 1.07
CA ILE A 416 26.46 -29.73 0.54
C ILE A 416 26.18 -28.25 0.20
N THR A 417 24.94 -27.91 -0.19
CA THR A 417 24.56 -26.51 -0.47
C THR A 417 24.40 -25.72 0.83
N MET A 418 23.73 -26.31 1.83
CA MET A 418 23.58 -25.76 3.17
C MET A 418 24.93 -25.52 3.82
N ARG A 419 25.87 -26.46 3.69
CA ARG A 419 27.26 -26.30 4.16
C ARG A 419 27.89 -24.99 3.67
N ILE A 420 27.72 -24.68 2.38
CA ILE A 420 28.24 -23.44 1.79
C ILE A 420 27.50 -22.20 2.29
N ALA A 421 26.19 -22.30 2.55
CA ALA A 421 25.36 -21.24 3.11
C ALA A 421 25.55 -21.05 4.63
N THR A 422 26.20 -21.99 5.32
CA THR A 422 26.53 -21.95 6.76
C THR A 422 25.34 -21.58 7.67
N PRO A 423 24.18 -22.25 7.54
CA PRO A 423 23.03 -21.98 8.41
C PRO A 423 23.36 -22.35 9.85
N LEU A 424 22.71 -21.67 10.80
CA LEU A 424 22.80 -22.04 12.21
C LEU A 424 21.80 -23.17 12.49
N ILE A 425 22.30 -24.37 12.73
CA ILE A 425 21.52 -25.53 13.18
C ILE A 425 21.31 -25.40 14.68
N TYR A 426 20.06 -25.52 15.14
CA TYR A 426 19.70 -25.43 16.56
C TYR A 426 19.00 -26.69 17.09
N HIS A 427 18.65 -27.62 16.21
CA HIS A 427 18.14 -28.94 16.56
C HIS A 427 18.58 -29.98 15.52
N ASN A 428 18.94 -31.17 15.99
CA ASN A 428 19.22 -32.35 15.17
C ASN A 428 18.92 -33.59 16.01
N ASP A 429 18.06 -34.46 15.51
CA ASP A 429 17.82 -35.79 16.09
C ASP A 429 17.97 -36.92 15.05
N ILE A 430 18.52 -36.64 13.87
CA ILE A 430 18.82 -37.66 12.86
C ILE A 430 19.83 -38.68 13.44
N PRO A 431 19.58 -40.00 13.35
CA PRO A 431 20.46 -41.02 13.89
C PRO A 431 21.88 -40.97 13.29
N ASP A 432 22.88 -41.29 14.10
CA ASP A 432 24.29 -41.28 13.67
C ASP A 432 24.54 -42.20 12.46
N SER A 433 23.81 -43.31 12.34
CA SER A 433 23.90 -44.21 11.17
C SER A 433 23.51 -43.51 9.86
N GLU A 434 22.48 -42.66 9.90
CA GLU A 434 22.04 -41.86 8.73
C GLU A 434 22.96 -40.67 8.47
N ILE A 435 23.52 -40.08 9.52
CA ILE A 435 24.51 -39.02 9.40
C ILE A 435 25.80 -39.56 8.78
N ASP A 436 26.28 -40.71 9.26
CA ASP A 436 27.53 -41.33 8.85
C ASP A 436 27.49 -41.89 7.43
N SER A 437 26.32 -42.33 6.95
CA SER A 437 26.13 -42.75 5.56
C SER A 437 26.15 -41.58 4.57
N ARG A 438 26.08 -40.33 5.05
CA ARG A 438 25.93 -39.10 4.24
C ARG A 438 27.05 -38.10 4.52
N PRO A 439 28.15 -38.12 3.75
CA PRO A 439 29.35 -37.35 4.06
C PRO A 439 29.14 -35.83 4.17
N ASN A 440 28.24 -35.23 3.39
CA ASN A 440 27.95 -33.81 3.49
C ASN A 440 26.99 -33.51 4.63
N LEU A 441 26.05 -34.41 4.95
CA LEU A 441 25.21 -34.27 6.14
C LEU A 441 26.05 -34.31 7.42
N LYS A 442 26.95 -35.30 7.56
CA LYS A 442 27.92 -35.39 8.66
C LYS A 442 28.70 -34.11 8.87
N LYS A 443 29.26 -33.56 7.79
CA LYS A 443 30.05 -32.33 7.86
C LYS A 443 29.22 -31.08 8.14
N LEU A 444 27.94 -31.08 7.77
CA LEU A 444 26.99 -30.01 8.08
C LEU A 444 26.68 -29.99 9.59
N VAL A 445 26.36 -31.16 10.16
CA VAL A 445 26.02 -31.31 11.58
C VAL A 445 27.24 -31.06 12.48
N ASN A 446 28.42 -31.56 12.09
CA ASN A 446 29.66 -31.40 12.87
C ASN A 446 30.30 -29.99 12.76
N VAL A 447 29.69 -29.06 12.03
CA VAL A 447 30.15 -27.67 11.87
C VAL A 447 31.62 -27.57 11.38
N GLU A 448 32.01 -28.39 10.39
CA GLU A 448 33.35 -28.30 9.81
C GLU A 448 33.56 -26.97 9.07
N SER A 449 34.38 -26.07 9.63
CA SER A 449 34.53 -24.68 9.14
C SER A 449 35.51 -24.51 7.96
N ARG A 450 36.28 -25.55 7.62
CA ARG A 450 37.29 -25.50 6.54
C ARG A 450 36.67 -25.83 5.18
N PHE A 451 36.26 -24.81 4.44
CA PHE A 451 35.91 -24.93 3.03
C PHE A 451 37.12 -24.67 2.13
N ILE A 452 37.54 -25.71 1.40
CA ILE A 452 38.42 -25.61 0.24
C ILE A 452 37.53 -25.28 -0.98
N PRO A 453 37.96 -24.44 -1.94
CA PRO A 453 37.18 -24.13 -3.14
C PRO A 453 36.57 -25.37 -3.81
N PRO A 454 35.37 -25.26 -4.43
CA PRO A 454 34.72 -24.01 -4.85
C PRO A 454 33.89 -23.31 -3.75
N LEU A 455 33.99 -21.98 -3.69
CA LEU A 455 33.28 -21.12 -2.73
C LEU A 455 31.83 -20.79 -3.15
N THR A 456 31.37 -21.39 -4.25
CA THR A 456 30.00 -21.34 -4.76
C THR A 456 29.65 -22.71 -5.31
N ILE A 457 28.41 -23.15 -5.12
CA ILE A 457 27.93 -24.43 -5.62
C ILE A 457 26.56 -24.29 -6.27
N THR A 458 26.29 -25.15 -7.25
CA THR A 458 24.98 -25.35 -7.87
C THR A 458 24.66 -26.83 -7.79
N ARG A 459 23.48 -27.18 -7.29
CA ARG A 459 22.98 -28.55 -7.27
C ARG A 459 21.56 -28.59 -7.78
N ASP A 460 21.27 -29.58 -8.61
CA ASP A 460 19.92 -29.89 -9.06
C ASP A 460 19.42 -31.07 -8.23
N ILE A 461 18.17 -31.01 -7.78
CA ILE A 461 17.41 -32.08 -7.12
C ILE A 461 16.05 -32.20 -7.81
N SER A 462 15.34 -33.31 -7.57
CA SER A 462 13.95 -33.46 -8.01
C SER A 462 13.03 -33.81 -6.84
N THR A 463 11.78 -33.34 -6.88
CA THR A 463 10.78 -33.77 -5.89
C THR A 463 10.38 -35.24 -6.10
N ALA A 464 9.89 -35.91 -5.06
CA ALA A 464 9.70 -37.37 -5.05
C ALA A 464 8.60 -37.89 -6.00
N ALA A 465 7.63 -37.04 -6.38
CA ALA A 465 6.50 -37.44 -7.22
C ALA A 465 6.94 -37.87 -8.65
N PRO A 466 6.18 -38.75 -9.34
CA PRO A 466 6.43 -39.07 -10.75
C PRO A 466 6.44 -37.82 -11.63
N GLY A 467 7.52 -37.59 -12.38
CA GLY A 467 7.72 -36.34 -13.13
C GLY A 467 7.96 -35.11 -12.25
N GLY A 468 8.48 -35.32 -11.02
CA GLY A 468 8.68 -34.31 -9.98
C GLY A 468 9.38 -33.04 -10.45
N LEU A 469 9.12 -31.96 -9.72
CA LEU A 469 9.62 -30.63 -10.04
C LEU A 469 11.14 -30.61 -10.00
N LYS A 470 11.75 -30.04 -11.04
CA LYS A 470 13.18 -29.77 -11.05
C LYS A 470 13.48 -28.55 -10.18
N VAL A 471 14.32 -28.74 -9.16
CA VAL A 471 14.73 -27.69 -8.23
C VAL A 471 16.25 -27.50 -8.33
N THR A 472 16.69 -26.27 -8.56
CA THR A 472 18.11 -25.91 -8.57
C THR A 472 18.44 -25.04 -7.37
N ILE A 473 19.42 -25.46 -6.58
CA ILE A 473 19.92 -24.76 -5.41
C ILE A 473 21.24 -24.08 -5.77
N TYR A 474 21.31 -22.77 -5.55
CA TYR A 474 22.52 -21.97 -5.70
C TYR A 474 22.98 -21.52 -4.32
N SER A 475 24.23 -21.80 -3.97
CA SER A 475 24.80 -21.37 -2.68
C SER A 475 26.15 -20.69 -2.88
N LYS A 476 26.42 -19.68 -2.05
CA LYS A 476 27.73 -19.02 -1.96
C LYS A 476 28.18 -18.93 -0.51
N GLY A 477 29.49 -19.10 -0.31
CA GLY A 477 30.14 -18.85 0.97
C GLY A 477 30.52 -17.37 1.13
N GLU A 478 30.77 -16.95 2.37
CA GLU A 478 31.25 -15.60 2.70
C GLU A 478 32.53 -15.22 1.93
N LYS A 479 33.47 -16.16 1.81
CA LYS A 479 34.79 -15.93 1.18
C LYS A 479 34.70 -15.70 -0.34
N SER A 480 33.58 -16.06 -0.99
CA SER A 480 33.41 -15.90 -2.45
C SER A 480 33.43 -14.43 -2.90
N ARG A 481 33.03 -13.49 -2.02
CA ARG A 481 32.81 -12.07 -2.34
C ARG A 481 31.81 -11.82 -3.48
N PHE A 482 31.13 -12.84 -3.98
CA PHE A 482 30.14 -12.70 -5.04
C PHE A 482 28.81 -12.21 -4.49
N GLU A 483 28.09 -11.52 -5.36
CA GLU A 483 26.74 -11.01 -5.14
C GLU A 483 25.76 -12.01 -5.76
N ILE A 484 24.83 -12.57 -4.95
CA ILE A 484 24.03 -13.75 -5.34
C ILE A 484 23.17 -13.49 -6.59
N TYR A 485 22.61 -12.29 -6.78
CA TYR A 485 21.71 -12.03 -7.91
C TYR A 485 22.48 -11.90 -9.21
N ARG A 486 23.39 -10.92 -9.36
CA ARG A 486 24.07 -10.73 -10.66
C ARG A 486 25.14 -11.77 -10.94
N ARG A 487 26.03 -12.05 -9.97
CA ARG A 487 27.23 -12.85 -10.24
C ARG A 487 26.94 -14.35 -10.27
N ILE A 488 25.82 -14.78 -9.70
CA ILE A 488 25.40 -16.19 -9.67
C ILE A 488 24.10 -16.35 -10.46
N LEU A 489 22.97 -15.81 -9.98
CA LEU A 489 21.65 -16.10 -10.57
C LEU A 489 21.51 -15.61 -12.02
N VAL A 490 21.77 -14.34 -12.33
CA VAL A 490 21.69 -13.81 -13.72
C VAL A 490 22.62 -14.56 -14.68
N ARG A 491 23.81 -14.94 -14.22
CA ARG A 491 24.80 -15.67 -15.05
C ARG A 491 24.42 -17.13 -15.27
N LYS A 492 23.86 -17.79 -14.25
CA LYS A 492 23.46 -19.20 -14.31
C LYS A 492 22.12 -19.40 -15.01
N LEU A 493 21.14 -18.54 -14.73
CA LEU A 493 19.83 -18.55 -15.38
C LEU A 493 19.91 -18.07 -16.84
N LYS A 494 20.89 -17.22 -17.17
CA LYS A 494 21.11 -16.64 -18.52
C LYS A 494 19.93 -15.78 -19.04
N THR A 495 19.02 -15.34 -18.17
CA THR A 495 17.83 -14.54 -18.50
C THR A 495 17.86 -13.19 -17.77
N THR A 496 16.94 -12.29 -18.13
CA THR A 496 16.56 -11.17 -17.24
C THR A 496 15.84 -11.74 -16.02
N ILE A 497 15.93 -11.08 -14.87
CA ILE A 497 15.20 -11.45 -13.64
C ILE A 497 14.39 -10.26 -13.12
N LYS A 498 13.17 -10.51 -12.63
CA LYS A 498 12.39 -9.56 -11.83
C LYS A 498 12.51 -9.94 -10.37
N VAL A 499 12.88 -9.00 -9.50
CA VAL A 499 13.25 -9.27 -8.11
C VAL A 499 12.38 -8.49 -7.13
N TRP A 500 11.71 -9.21 -6.23
CA TRP A 500 11.07 -8.67 -5.03
C TRP A 500 12.02 -8.84 -3.84
N THR A 501 12.47 -7.73 -3.26
CA THR A 501 13.46 -7.72 -2.18
C THR A 501 13.57 -6.35 -1.56
N THR A 502 13.85 -6.30 -0.26
CA THR A 502 14.37 -5.07 0.36
C THR A 502 15.74 -4.74 -0.22
N ARG A 503 16.09 -3.44 -0.24
CA ARG A 503 17.29 -2.94 -0.94
C ARG A 503 17.92 -1.76 -0.23
N ASP A 504 19.22 -1.61 -0.44
CA ASP A 504 19.95 -0.40 -0.03
C ASP A 504 19.94 0.67 -1.16
N LYS A 505 20.48 1.85 -0.91
CA LYS A 505 20.55 2.94 -1.90
C LYS A 505 21.61 2.73 -2.98
N THR A 506 22.44 1.69 -2.86
CA THR A 506 23.63 1.48 -3.69
C THR A 506 23.38 0.53 -4.85
N LEU A 507 22.60 -0.54 -4.63
CA LEU A 507 22.23 -1.48 -5.67
C LEU A 507 20.91 -1.05 -6.33
N LYS A 508 20.98 -0.70 -7.61
CA LYS A 508 19.83 -0.35 -8.46
C LYS A 508 19.52 -1.49 -9.44
N SER A 509 18.51 -1.29 -10.29
CA SER A 509 18.34 -2.08 -11.51
C SER A 509 19.65 -2.13 -12.28
N ASP A 510 19.99 -3.30 -12.82
CA ASP A 510 21.27 -3.53 -13.47
C ASP A 510 21.03 -3.96 -14.92
N CYS A 511 21.47 -3.13 -15.87
CA CYS A 511 21.34 -3.39 -17.30
C CYS A 511 22.72 -3.56 -17.99
N ARG A 512 23.77 -3.83 -17.22
CA ARG A 512 25.16 -3.90 -17.74
C ARG A 512 25.45 -5.13 -18.60
N ILE A 513 24.60 -6.15 -18.55
CA ILE A 513 24.76 -7.36 -19.37
C ILE A 513 23.70 -7.29 -20.48
N LEU A 514 24.13 -7.18 -21.72
CA LEU A 514 23.25 -7.11 -22.89
C LEU A 514 22.27 -8.31 -22.87
N GLY A 515 20.97 -8.03 -22.88
CA GLY A 515 19.90 -9.04 -22.83
C GLY A 515 19.64 -9.71 -21.46
N ARG A 516 20.38 -9.37 -20.40
CA ARG A 516 20.23 -9.98 -19.06
C ARG A 516 20.24 -8.93 -17.96
N ASN A 517 19.04 -8.46 -17.62
CA ASN A 517 18.87 -7.35 -16.67
C ASN A 517 18.41 -7.83 -15.30
N ILE A 518 18.65 -7.02 -14.26
CA ILE A 518 17.96 -7.10 -12.98
C ILE A 518 16.90 -6.00 -12.96
N ARG A 519 15.64 -6.40 -13.04
CA ARG A 519 14.47 -5.53 -12.88
C ARG A 519 13.95 -5.67 -11.47
N LEU A 520 13.62 -4.55 -10.83
CA LEU A 520 13.11 -4.55 -9.47
C LEU A 520 11.59 -4.47 -9.50
N VAL A 521 10.93 -5.33 -8.73
CA VAL A 521 9.49 -5.24 -8.48
C VAL A 521 9.25 -4.03 -7.57
N THR A 522 8.22 -3.25 -7.90
CA THR A 522 7.88 -2.02 -7.17
C THR A 522 6.85 -2.32 -6.09
N SER A 523 7.09 -1.81 -4.88
CA SER A 523 6.14 -1.87 -3.75
C SER A 523 5.00 -0.86 -3.92
N PRO A 524 3.76 -1.17 -3.51
CA PRO A 524 3.30 -2.46 -2.96
C PRO A 524 2.98 -3.49 -4.04
N ILE A 525 2.88 -4.76 -3.64
CA ILE A 525 2.34 -5.88 -4.42
C ILE A 525 1.00 -6.34 -3.84
N SER A 526 0.26 -7.15 -4.60
CA SER A 526 -0.93 -7.85 -4.11
C SER A 526 -0.85 -9.34 -4.46
N VAL A 527 -1.05 -10.21 -3.46
CA VAL A 527 -1.11 -11.66 -3.62
C VAL A 527 -2.56 -12.11 -3.47
N SER A 528 -3.27 -12.30 -4.58
CA SER A 528 -4.68 -12.72 -4.58
C SER A 528 -5.57 -11.86 -3.66
N GLY A 529 -5.43 -10.54 -3.77
CA GLY A 529 -6.15 -9.54 -2.97
C GLY A 529 -5.49 -9.16 -1.65
N HIS A 530 -4.45 -9.87 -1.20
CA HIS A 530 -3.72 -9.53 0.03
C HIS A 530 -2.58 -8.56 -0.30
N ALA A 531 -2.66 -7.31 0.17
CA ALA A 531 -1.62 -6.31 -0.07
C ALA A 531 -0.36 -6.61 0.75
N SER A 532 0.80 -6.45 0.13
CA SER A 532 2.10 -6.55 0.80
C SER A 532 3.03 -5.44 0.32
N SER A 533 3.90 -4.94 1.19
CA SER A 533 4.85 -3.86 0.88
C SER A 533 6.25 -4.25 1.33
N LEU A 534 7.28 -3.70 0.70
CA LEU A 534 8.68 -3.98 1.07
C LEU A 534 9.02 -3.60 2.52
N GLU A 535 8.23 -2.72 3.15
CA GLU A 535 8.37 -2.33 4.55
C GLU A 535 7.85 -3.40 5.51
N ASN A 536 6.85 -4.17 5.09
CA ASN A 536 6.14 -5.14 5.93
C ASN A 536 6.27 -6.57 5.37
N ASP A 537 7.23 -6.84 4.49
CA ASP A 537 7.46 -8.16 3.88
C ASP A 537 8.93 -8.52 4.00
N VAL A 538 9.21 -9.68 4.60
CA VAL A 538 10.58 -10.15 4.81
C VAL A 538 10.97 -11.25 3.82
N SER A 539 10.13 -11.55 2.83
CA SER A 539 10.46 -12.46 1.75
C SER A 539 11.38 -11.82 0.71
N GLN A 540 12.20 -12.65 0.08
CA GLN A 540 12.96 -12.26 -1.10
C GLN A 540 12.78 -13.35 -2.15
N TRP A 541 12.30 -12.93 -3.32
CA TRP A 541 12.06 -13.85 -4.41
C TRP A 541 12.29 -13.19 -5.76
N LEU A 542 12.46 -14.01 -6.79
CA LEU A 542 12.62 -13.56 -8.16
C LEU A 542 12.01 -14.51 -9.16
N ILE A 543 11.80 -14.01 -10.37
CA ILE A 543 11.35 -14.79 -11.53
C ILE A 543 12.19 -14.47 -12.77
N SER A 544 12.32 -15.41 -13.71
CA SER A 544 13.07 -15.25 -14.96
C SER A 544 12.23 -14.70 -16.13
N GLU A 545 12.81 -13.84 -16.98
CA GLU A 545 12.14 -13.26 -18.16
C GLU A 545 13.07 -13.28 -19.41
N PRO A 546 12.65 -13.91 -20.53
CA PRO A 546 11.61 -14.95 -20.61
C PRO A 546 12.02 -16.19 -19.81
N GLY A 547 11.07 -16.93 -19.26
CA GLY A 547 11.37 -18.16 -18.53
C GLY A 547 10.18 -18.71 -17.74
N ASN A 548 10.44 -19.77 -16.97
CA ASN A 548 9.48 -20.54 -16.19
C ASN A 548 10.03 -20.83 -14.77
N LYS A 549 10.97 -20.01 -14.29
CA LYS A 549 11.64 -20.23 -13.00
C LYS A 549 11.20 -19.21 -11.97
N PHE A 550 10.83 -19.70 -10.81
CA PHE A 550 10.66 -18.94 -9.57
C PHE A 550 11.82 -19.27 -8.64
N CYS A 551 12.40 -18.28 -7.95
CA CYS A 551 13.40 -18.54 -6.93
C CYS A 551 13.12 -17.79 -5.64
N ALA A 552 13.24 -18.49 -4.50
CA ALA A 552 13.37 -17.88 -3.19
C ALA A 552 14.85 -17.65 -2.87
N VAL A 553 15.16 -16.52 -2.25
CA VAL A 553 16.52 -16.13 -1.87
C VAL A 553 16.51 -15.77 -0.38
N ASP A 554 17.51 -16.19 0.38
CA ASP A 554 17.56 -15.90 1.83
C ASP A 554 18.16 -14.53 2.18
N LYS A 555 18.83 -13.90 1.22
CA LYS A 555 19.52 -12.61 1.38
C LYS A 555 18.85 -11.53 0.55
N PRO A 556 18.70 -10.31 1.11
CA PRO A 556 18.20 -9.17 0.35
C PRO A 556 19.23 -8.65 -0.66
N TYR A 557 18.75 -7.93 -1.67
CA TYR A 557 19.58 -7.25 -2.67
C TYR A 557 20.23 -5.99 -2.09
N GLN A 558 21.26 -6.21 -1.27
CA GLN A 558 22.08 -5.18 -0.64
C GLN A 558 23.56 -5.42 -0.94
N LYS A 559 24.41 -4.39 -0.89
CA LYS A 559 25.85 -4.54 -1.17
C LYS A 559 26.56 -5.36 -0.09
N SER A 560 26.07 -5.32 1.14
CA SER A 560 26.58 -6.08 2.30
C SER A 560 26.60 -7.59 2.05
N GLN A 561 25.63 -8.15 1.32
CA GLN A 561 25.54 -9.60 1.07
C GLN A 561 26.75 -10.20 0.34
N THR A 562 27.57 -9.37 -0.33
CA THR A 562 28.85 -9.83 -0.90
C THR A 562 29.77 -10.43 0.16
N LYS A 563 29.68 -9.95 1.42
CA LYS A 563 30.49 -10.42 2.56
C LYS A 563 29.76 -11.44 3.44
N GLU A 564 28.64 -11.97 2.99
CA GLU A 564 27.81 -12.91 3.75
C GLU A 564 27.58 -14.18 2.91
N PRO A 565 27.34 -15.34 3.52
CA PRO A 565 26.84 -16.50 2.79
C PRO A 565 25.41 -16.25 2.31
N ALA A 566 25.00 -16.91 1.22
CA ALA A 566 23.64 -16.81 0.68
C ALA A 566 23.22 -18.09 -0.03
N MET A 567 21.92 -18.36 -0.03
CA MET A 567 21.29 -19.49 -0.71
C MET A 567 20.08 -19.02 -1.50
N ALA A 568 19.91 -19.58 -2.70
CA ALA A 568 18.72 -19.40 -3.52
C ALA A 568 18.21 -20.75 -4.01
N ILE A 569 16.91 -20.97 -3.91
CA ILE A 569 16.22 -22.20 -4.32
C ILE A 569 15.31 -21.84 -5.47
N CYS A 570 15.61 -22.37 -6.66
CA CYS A 570 14.91 -22.08 -7.89
C CYS A 570 14.09 -23.29 -8.33
N ILE A 571 12.78 -23.12 -8.48
CA ILE A 571 11.84 -24.15 -8.94
C ILE A 571 11.54 -23.90 -10.42
N ASP A 572 11.67 -24.94 -11.23
CA ASP A 572 11.35 -24.94 -12.65
C ASP A 572 9.89 -25.37 -12.87
N ASP A 573 8.97 -24.43 -12.74
CA ASP A 573 7.53 -24.70 -12.87
C ASP A 573 6.79 -23.50 -13.46
N ALA A 574 6.12 -23.73 -14.60
CA ALA A 574 5.41 -22.68 -15.32
C ALA A 574 4.19 -22.14 -14.55
N SER A 575 3.53 -22.97 -13.74
CA SER A 575 2.36 -22.56 -12.97
C SER A 575 2.77 -21.62 -11.83
N ILE A 576 3.82 -21.97 -11.06
CA ILE A 576 4.37 -21.13 -9.99
C ILE A 576 4.93 -19.84 -10.58
N PHE A 577 5.71 -19.94 -11.66
CA PHE A 577 6.24 -18.77 -12.37
C PHE A 577 5.13 -17.80 -12.76
N THR A 578 4.05 -18.30 -13.36
CA THR A 578 2.92 -17.47 -13.82
C THR A 578 2.32 -16.68 -12.66
N ARG A 579 2.11 -17.30 -11.49
CA ARG A 579 1.56 -16.63 -10.31
C ARG A 579 2.45 -15.55 -9.73
N PHE A 580 3.76 -15.80 -9.65
CA PHE A 580 4.69 -14.77 -9.21
C PHE A 580 4.90 -13.67 -10.26
N ASN A 581 4.74 -13.98 -11.55
CA ASN A 581 4.75 -12.98 -12.61
C ASN A 581 3.52 -12.07 -12.56
N GLU A 582 2.33 -12.61 -12.28
CA GLU A 582 1.11 -11.81 -12.02
C GLU A 582 1.33 -10.80 -10.88
N ILE A 583 1.93 -11.24 -9.78
CA ILE A 583 2.30 -10.38 -8.64
C ILE A 583 3.31 -9.29 -9.07
N ALA A 584 4.31 -9.67 -9.87
CA ALA A 584 5.38 -8.77 -10.32
C ALA A 584 4.93 -7.74 -11.38
N ILE A 585 3.83 -7.99 -12.09
CA ILE A 585 3.33 -7.13 -13.19
C ILE A 585 2.65 -5.86 -12.66
N PHE A 586 2.18 -5.86 -11.41
CA PHE A 586 1.31 -4.80 -10.88
C PHE A 586 1.89 -3.38 -10.90
N ASN A 587 3.18 -3.18 -11.20
CA ASN A 587 3.80 -1.86 -11.31
C ASN A 587 4.93 -1.72 -12.35
N SER A 588 5.03 -2.59 -13.37
CA SER A 588 5.92 -2.35 -14.51
C SER A 588 5.11 -1.98 -15.76
N TYR A 589 5.04 -0.68 -16.08
CA TYR A 589 4.39 -0.09 -17.26
C TYR A 589 3.15 -0.88 -17.74
N ILE A 590 1.97 -0.59 -17.16
CA ILE A 590 0.70 -1.18 -17.62
C ILE A 590 0.50 -0.79 -19.08
N LYS A 591 0.84 -1.69 -20.02
CA LYS A 591 0.77 -1.43 -21.46
C LYS A 591 -0.69 -1.22 -21.91
N MET A 592 -1.58 -2.03 -21.35
CA MET A 592 -3.02 -1.94 -21.52
C MET A 592 -3.71 -2.65 -20.36
N VAL A 593 -4.84 -2.09 -19.91
CA VAL A 593 -5.78 -2.76 -19.01
C VAL A 593 -7.21 -2.51 -19.43
N ILE A 594 -8.07 -3.52 -19.31
CA ILE A 594 -9.53 -3.41 -19.34
C ILE A 594 -10.06 -3.85 -17.98
N VAL A 595 -10.81 -2.99 -17.30
CA VAL A 595 -11.47 -3.31 -16.03
C VAL A 595 -12.97 -3.31 -16.24
N TYR A 596 -13.62 -4.40 -15.85
CA TYR A 596 -15.07 -4.54 -15.77
C TYR A 596 -15.48 -4.60 -14.29
N LYS A 597 -16.21 -3.62 -13.80
CA LYS A 597 -16.80 -3.64 -12.46
C LYS A 597 -18.23 -4.12 -12.58
N ALA A 598 -18.61 -5.23 -11.97
CA ALA A 598 -20.00 -5.67 -11.95
C ALA A 598 -20.87 -4.81 -10.99
N PRO A 599 -22.20 -4.80 -11.18
CA PRO A 599 -23.15 -4.16 -10.26
C PRO A 599 -23.03 -4.68 -8.82
N ALA A 600 -23.21 -3.81 -7.84
CA ALA A 600 -23.15 -4.11 -6.40
C ALA A 600 -21.83 -4.77 -5.91
N GLN A 601 -20.76 -4.69 -6.71
CA GLN A 601 -19.43 -5.17 -6.34
C GLN A 601 -18.48 -3.99 -6.15
N ASN A 602 -17.73 -4.01 -5.04
CA ASN A 602 -16.65 -3.05 -4.81
C ASN A 602 -15.36 -3.44 -5.57
N THR A 603 -15.19 -4.73 -5.87
CA THR A 603 -14.10 -5.25 -6.71
C THR A 603 -14.51 -5.35 -8.17
N GLY A 604 -13.58 -5.18 -9.10
CA GLY A 604 -13.77 -5.46 -10.52
C GLY A 604 -12.99 -6.69 -11.01
N LYS A 605 -13.15 -6.99 -12.30
CA LYS A 605 -12.35 -7.96 -13.06
C LYS A 605 -11.48 -7.20 -14.05
N ALA A 606 -10.17 -7.45 -14.06
CA ALA A 606 -9.21 -6.80 -14.94
C ALA A 606 -8.59 -7.80 -15.93
N LEU A 607 -8.42 -7.37 -17.18
CA LEU A 607 -7.56 -7.98 -18.20
C LEU A 607 -6.36 -7.05 -18.38
N ILE A 608 -5.13 -7.55 -18.21
CA ILE A 608 -3.89 -6.76 -18.31
C ILE A 608 -2.99 -7.37 -19.38
N ALA A 609 -2.42 -6.54 -20.26
CA ALA A 609 -1.51 -7.01 -21.31
C ALA A 609 -0.12 -7.40 -20.79
N GLY A 610 0.29 -8.67 -20.96
CA GLY A 610 1.59 -9.24 -20.56
C GLY A 610 1.72 -10.75 -20.87
N VAL A 611 2.94 -11.31 -20.81
CA VAL A 611 3.24 -12.72 -21.17
C VAL A 611 2.70 -13.67 -20.09
N GLY A 612 1.72 -14.52 -20.46
CA GLY A 612 1.15 -15.57 -19.60
C GLY A 612 -0.34 -15.38 -19.32
N ALA A 613 -1.18 -15.87 -20.26
CA ALA A 613 -2.63 -16.08 -20.19
C ALA A 613 -3.48 -14.97 -19.52
N ALA A 614 -3.99 -14.04 -20.33
CA ALA A 614 -4.83 -12.91 -19.93
C ALA A 614 -6.23 -13.30 -19.38
N ALA A 615 -6.31 -14.19 -18.39
CA ALA A 615 -7.54 -14.47 -17.66
C ALA A 615 -8.02 -13.24 -16.87
N TRP A 616 -9.33 -13.17 -16.60
CA TRP A 616 -9.91 -12.16 -15.73
C TRP A 616 -9.33 -12.23 -14.31
N GLN A 617 -8.67 -11.17 -13.87
CA GLN A 617 -8.08 -11.05 -12.52
C GLN A 617 -9.01 -10.22 -11.62
N ASN A 618 -9.16 -10.58 -10.35
CA ASN A 618 -9.87 -9.71 -9.40
C ASN A 618 -9.02 -8.47 -9.13
N THR A 619 -9.64 -7.29 -9.18
CA THR A 619 -9.02 -6.07 -8.64
C THR A 619 -9.21 -6.04 -7.12
N PRO A 620 -8.32 -5.36 -6.39
CA PRO A 620 -8.66 -4.84 -5.06
C PRO A 620 -9.93 -3.96 -5.12
N ASP A 621 -10.47 -3.63 -3.94
CA ASP A 621 -11.62 -2.72 -3.80
C ASP A 621 -11.37 -1.40 -4.54
N LEU A 622 -12.19 -1.12 -5.56
CA LEU A 622 -12.10 0.05 -6.42
C LEU A 622 -12.58 1.34 -5.74
N THR A 623 -13.13 1.27 -4.53
CA THR A 623 -13.55 2.45 -3.77
C THR A 623 -12.41 3.06 -2.95
N GLY A 624 -11.37 2.27 -2.66
CA GLY A 624 -10.19 2.71 -1.92
C GLY A 624 -9.06 3.18 -2.83
N ALA A 625 -8.19 4.07 -2.36
CA ALA A 625 -7.01 4.51 -3.12
C ALA A 625 -5.86 3.48 -3.17
N ALA A 626 -6.08 2.25 -2.70
CA ALA A 626 -5.04 1.26 -2.43
C ALA A 626 -4.63 0.48 -3.69
N GLY A 627 -3.58 0.96 -4.38
CA GLY A 627 -2.69 0.13 -5.22
C GLY A 627 -3.31 -0.63 -6.39
N HIS A 628 -4.59 -0.42 -6.71
CA HIS A 628 -5.26 -1.12 -7.79
C HIS A 628 -5.05 -0.42 -9.14
N VAL A 629 -5.29 -1.17 -10.23
CA VAL A 629 -4.94 -0.77 -11.58
C VAL A 629 -5.62 0.54 -12.02
N VAL A 630 -6.87 0.79 -11.60
CA VAL A 630 -7.59 2.04 -11.91
C VAL A 630 -6.96 3.28 -11.25
N VAL A 631 -6.62 3.23 -9.94
CA VAL A 631 -5.93 4.34 -9.24
C VAL A 631 -4.58 4.59 -9.89
N LYS A 632 -3.84 3.51 -10.18
CA LYS A 632 -2.50 3.62 -10.77
C LYS A 632 -2.53 4.28 -12.14
N SER A 633 -3.45 3.87 -13.02
CA SER A 633 -3.66 4.52 -14.32
C SER A 633 -4.02 6.00 -14.19
N LEU A 634 -4.58 6.45 -13.07
CA LEU A 634 -5.02 7.82 -12.85
C LEU A 634 -4.11 8.60 -11.92
N GLU A 635 -2.95 8.07 -11.51
CA GLU A 635 -2.15 8.64 -10.41
C GLU A 635 -1.77 10.12 -10.64
N HIS A 636 -1.48 10.48 -11.90
CA HIS A 636 -1.17 11.85 -12.33
C HIS A 636 -2.40 12.70 -12.69
N VAL A 637 -3.58 12.09 -12.70
CA VAL A 637 -4.89 12.76 -12.89
C VAL A 637 -5.48 13.17 -11.55
N ILE A 638 -5.36 12.32 -10.54
CA ILE A 638 -5.94 12.54 -9.21
C ILE A 638 -5.01 13.36 -8.30
N ALA A 639 -3.72 13.45 -8.62
CA ALA A 639 -2.74 14.22 -7.88
C ALA A 639 -1.82 14.97 -8.85
N ALA A 640 -1.40 16.19 -8.45
CA ALA A 640 -0.55 17.02 -9.29
C ALA A 640 0.83 16.38 -9.50
N ASP A 641 1.25 16.29 -10.75
CA ASP A 641 2.56 15.82 -11.18
C ASP A 641 3.28 16.92 -11.98
N ALA A 642 4.58 17.10 -11.72
CA ALA A 642 5.34 18.17 -12.37
C ALA A 642 5.56 17.88 -13.86
N ALA A 643 5.67 16.62 -14.25
CA ALA A 643 5.99 16.21 -15.61
C ALA A 643 4.71 15.98 -16.42
N ASN A 644 3.81 15.11 -15.95
CA ASN A 644 2.60 14.71 -16.67
C ASN A 644 1.56 15.82 -16.75
N LYS A 645 0.85 15.88 -17.88
CA LYS A 645 -0.19 16.84 -18.24
C LYS A 645 -1.31 16.10 -18.96
N PHE A 646 -2.55 16.57 -18.86
CA PHE A 646 -3.72 15.86 -19.36
C PHE A 646 -4.90 16.76 -19.68
N ILE A 647 -5.78 16.22 -20.53
CA ILE A 647 -7.16 16.67 -20.68
C ILE A 647 -8.09 15.62 -20.09
N ALA A 648 -9.13 16.07 -19.39
CA ALA A 648 -10.19 15.21 -18.89
C ALA A 648 -11.53 15.64 -19.48
N TYR A 649 -12.29 14.66 -19.95
CA TYR A 649 -13.56 14.89 -20.64
C TYR A 649 -14.66 13.97 -20.12
N SER A 650 -15.88 14.50 -20.00
CA SER A 650 -17.04 13.74 -19.52
C SER A 650 -18.33 14.48 -19.82
N ASN A 651 -19.42 13.75 -20.05
CA ASN A 651 -20.76 14.33 -20.10
C ASN A 651 -21.39 14.53 -18.71
N ILE A 652 -20.86 13.86 -17.69
CA ILE A 652 -21.22 14.03 -16.29
C ILE A 652 -19.92 14.18 -15.51
N PRO A 653 -19.23 15.32 -15.62
CA PRO A 653 -18.00 15.57 -14.88
C PRO A 653 -18.26 15.69 -13.37
N PRO A 654 -17.26 15.40 -12.53
CA PRO A 654 -17.37 15.58 -11.08
C PRO A 654 -17.61 17.03 -10.72
N ASP A 655 -18.46 17.26 -9.71
CA ASP A 655 -18.67 18.56 -9.06
C ASP A 655 -19.18 19.70 -9.99
N ILE A 656 -19.63 19.38 -11.21
CA ILE A 656 -20.22 20.35 -12.16
C ILE A 656 -21.65 19.91 -12.49
N PRO A 657 -22.67 20.49 -11.83
CA PRO A 657 -24.06 20.14 -12.09
C PRO A 657 -24.56 20.73 -13.43
N LYS A 658 -25.57 20.10 -14.03
CA LYS A 658 -26.36 20.63 -15.17
C LYS A 658 -25.59 20.85 -16.48
N VAL A 659 -24.60 20.00 -16.79
CA VAL A 659 -23.93 20.00 -18.11
C VAL A 659 -24.92 19.62 -19.22
N LYS A 660 -25.05 20.46 -20.25
CA LYS A 660 -25.85 20.17 -21.45
C LYS A 660 -24.94 19.73 -22.59
N THR A 661 -24.70 18.42 -22.72
CA THR A 661 -24.06 17.82 -23.91
C THR A 661 -24.83 16.58 -24.36
N LYS A 662 -24.82 16.32 -25.67
CA LYS A 662 -25.37 15.08 -26.25
C LYS A 662 -24.35 13.94 -26.27
N SER A 663 -23.08 14.23 -26.01
CA SER A 663 -22.04 13.20 -25.93
C SER A 663 -22.23 12.33 -24.70
N ASN A 664 -21.84 11.05 -24.79
CA ASN A 664 -21.71 10.16 -23.63
C ASN A 664 -20.25 9.83 -23.30
N SER A 665 -19.31 10.28 -24.14
CA SER A 665 -17.88 10.01 -24.03
C SER A 665 -17.31 10.54 -22.71
N LYS A 666 -16.56 9.69 -22.01
CA LYS A 666 -15.80 10.04 -20.80
C LYS A 666 -14.41 9.44 -20.87
N GLY A 667 -13.42 10.15 -20.34
CA GLY A 667 -12.05 9.69 -20.36
C GLY A 667 -11.02 10.75 -20.02
N VAL A 668 -9.76 10.35 -20.13
CA VAL A 668 -8.59 11.20 -19.88
C VAL A 668 -7.53 10.90 -20.92
N LEU A 669 -6.94 11.93 -21.52
CA LEU A 669 -5.79 11.81 -22.41
C LEU A 669 -4.61 12.52 -21.77
N MET A 670 -3.55 11.78 -21.50
CA MET A 670 -2.38 12.21 -20.71
C MET A 670 -1.10 12.10 -21.54
N MET A 671 -0.15 12.99 -21.26
CA MET A 671 1.18 13.01 -21.84
C MET A 671 2.20 13.55 -20.84
N ASN A 672 3.47 13.15 -20.97
CA ASN A 672 4.59 13.85 -20.37
C ASN A 672 5.34 14.65 -21.46
N PRO A 673 5.21 15.99 -21.50
CA PRO A 673 5.89 16.81 -22.50
C PRO A 673 7.42 16.74 -22.44
N GLY A 674 7.99 16.29 -21.32
CA GLY A 674 9.44 16.13 -21.15
C GLY A 674 9.96 14.71 -21.43
N GLY A 675 9.09 13.76 -21.76
CA GLY A 675 9.45 12.34 -21.94
C GLY A 675 8.97 11.82 -23.29
N ALA A 676 9.89 11.26 -24.08
CA ALA A 676 9.55 10.69 -25.38
C ALA A 676 8.65 9.46 -25.24
N ASP A 677 7.53 9.44 -25.98
CA ASP A 677 6.55 8.34 -26.01
C ASP A 677 5.92 7.99 -24.64
N GLU A 678 5.87 8.96 -23.73
CA GLU A 678 5.21 8.83 -22.43
C GLU A 678 3.79 9.42 -22.49
N ALA A 679 2.87 8.69 -23.12
CA ALA A 679 1.47 9.09 -23.22
C ALA A 679 0.51 7.95 -22.90
N SER A 680 -0.70 8.29 -22.46
CA SER A 680 -1.74 7.31 -22.09
C SER A 680 -3.14 7.84 -22.35
N TRP A 681 -4.04 6.95 -22.73
CA TRP A 681 -5.44 7.28 -22.98
C TRP A 681 -6.37 6.34 -22.21
N ILE A 682 -7.29 6.94 -21.48
CA ILE A 682 -8.27 6.27 -20.63
C ILE A 682 -9.67 6.56 -21.17
N VAL A 683 -10.48 5.52 -21.30
CA VAL A 683 -11.90 5.60 -21.65
C VAL A 683 -12.70 4.85 -20.60
N HIS A 684 -13.79 5.42 -20.10
CA HIS A 684 -14.61 4.77 -19.08
C HIS A 684 -16.09 5.14 -19.18
N THR A 685 -16.93 4.42 -18.45
CA THR A 685 -18.38 4.67 -18.40
C THR A 685 -18.86 5.37 -17.13
N ILE A 686 -17.98 5.54 -16.13
CA ILE A 686 -18.29 6.04 -14.78
C ILE A 686 -18.65 7.55 -14.78
N PRO A 687 -19.89 7.94 -14.45
CA PRO A 687 -20.29 9.34 -14.20
C PRO A 687 -19.62 9.94 -12.96
N GLY A 688 -19.35 11.25 -12.94
CA GLY A 688 -18.76 11.93 -11.78
C GLY A 688 -17.29 11.57 -11.51
N PHE A 689 -16.57 11.08 -12.52
CA PHE A 689 -15.22 10.53 -12.39
C PHE A 689 -14.35 10.87 -13.62
N PRO A 690 -13.00 10.95 -13.48
CA PRO A 690 -12.23 11.10 -12.23
C PRO A 690 -12.22 12.55 -11.70
N LYS A 691 -11.97 12.75 -10.40
CA LYS A 691 -11.78 14.08 -9.83
C LYS A 691 -10.37 14.61 -10.13
N ALA A 692 -10.25 15.44 -11.17
CA ALA A 692 -8.98 16.04 -11.57
C ALA A 692 -8.31 16.80 -10.41
N LEU A 693 -7.09 16.39 -10.06
CA LEU A 693 -6.19 16.95 -9.05
C LEU A 693 -6.76 17.03 -7.63
N ARG A 694 -7.79 16.24 -7.31
CA ARG A 694 -8.52 16.31 -6.02
C ARG A 694 -8.59 14.98 -5.28
N GLY A 695 -7.64 14.08 -5.54
CA GLY A 695 -7.57 12.76 -4.94
C GLY A 695 -8.49 11.74 -5.61
N TYR A 696 -8.25 10.47 -5.28
CA TYR A 696 -9.07 9.37 -5.79
C TYR A 696 -10.37 9.25 -5.01
N VAL A 697 -11.49 9.32 -5.71
CA VAL A 697 -12.81 9.01 -5.16
C VAL A 697 -13.60 8.28 -6.23
N PHE A 698 -13.95 7.01 -5.97
CA PHE A 698 -14.94 6.32 -6.78
C PHE A 698 -16.35 6.80 -6.38
N PRO A 699 -17.20 7.22 -7.33
CA PRO A 699 -18.53 7.75 -7.00
C PRO A 699 -19.42 6.70 -6.28
N PRO A 700 -19.90 6.97 -5.04
CA PRO A 700 -20.67 5.97 -4.29
C PRO A 700 -21.94 5.49 -4.99
N ALA A 701 -22.63 6.38 -5.71
CA ALA A 701 -23.84 6.05 -6.49
C ALA A 701 -23.58 5.04 -7.62
N GLU A 702 -22.33 4.91 -8.04
CA GLU A 702 -21.92 4.04 -9.15
C GLU A 702 -21.42 2.67 -8.65
N ILE A 703 -21.39 2.44 -7.33
CA ILE A 703 -21.12 1.10 -6.75
C ILE A 703 -22.21 0.10 -7.14
N GLN A 704 -23.46 0.54 -7.20
CA GLN A 704 -24.60 -0.31 -7.55
C GLN A 704 -24.67 -0.64 -9.04
N LYS A 705 -23.80 -0.07 -9.88
CA LYS A 705 -23.85 -0.24 -11.34
C LYS A 705 -22.61 -0.92 -11.91
N GLY A 706 -22.81 -1.53 -13.07
CA GLY A 706 -21.78 -2.15 -13.88
C GLY A 706 -21.04 -1.11 -14.74
N HIS A 707 -19.71 -1.14 -14.73
CA HIS A 707 -18.86 -0.17 -15.45
C HIS A 707 -17.71 -0.82 -16.19
N LEU A 708 -17.28 -0.16 -17.27
CA LEU A 708 -16.10 -0.53 -18.04
C LEU A 708 -15.09 0.62 -18.01
N LEU A 709 -13.81 0.28 -17.86
CA LEU A 709 -12.68 1.18 -17.98
C LEU A 709 -11.59 0.55 -18.83
N ILE A 710 -11.02 1.31 -19.75
CA ILE A 710 -9.89 0.91 -20.59
C ILE A 710 -8.79 1.94 -20.38
N CYS A 711 -7.57 1.49 -20.14
CA CYS A 711 -6.37 2.33 -20.16
C CYS A 711 -5.37 1.76 -21.15
N LEU A 712 -4.86 2.62 -22.03
CA LEU A 712 -3.90 2.30 -23.09
C LEU A 712 -2.66 3.17 -22.93
N THR A 713 -1.47 2.59 -22.92
CA THR A 713 -0.23 3.35 -23.17
C THR A 713 -0.08 3.56 -24.67
N ILE A 714 -0.01 4.82 -25.09
CA ILE A 714 0.02 5.22 -26.50
C ILE A 714 1.33 5.93 -26.80
N LYS A 715 1.75 5.90 -28.06
CA LYS A 715 2.84 6.78 -28.51
C LYS A 715 2.38 8.21 -28.52
N GLU A 716 3.30 9.12 -28.29
CA GLU A 716 3.00 10.54 -28.24
C GLU A 716 2.51 11.06 -29.61
N SER A 717 3.01 10.47 -30.70
CA SER A 717 2.57 10.76 -32.08
C SER A 717 1.09 10.47 -32.34
N GLU A 718 0.45 9.61 -31.55
CA GLU A 718 -0.95 9.19 -31.76
C GLU A 718 -1.97 10.16 -31.15
N ILE A 719 -1.51 11.10 -30.30
CA ILE A 719 -2.38 12.02 -29.55
C ILE A 719 -3.26 12.86 -30.48
N ASP A 720 -2.72 13.38 -31.59
CA ASP A 720 -3.50 14.24 -32.48
C ASP A 720 -4.61 13.46 -33.21
N ALA A 721 -4.35 12.18 -33.53
CA ALA A 721 -5.35 11.29 -34.10
C ALA A 721 -6.48 10.97 -33.09
N ILE A 722 -6.13 10.74 -31.83
CA ILE A 722 -7.10 10.55 -30.73
C ILE A 722 -7.89 11.84 -30.50
N ALA A 723 -7.23 12.99 -30.43
CA ALA A 723 -7.86 14.28 -30.23
C ALA A 723 -8.89 14.59 -31.33
N MET A 724 -8.60 14.24 -32.59
CA MET A 724 -9.57 14.35 -33.68
C MET A 724 -10.82 13.51 -33.40
N ALA A 725 -10.65 12.26 -32.97
CA ALA A 725 -11.76 11.36 -32.69
C ALA A 725 -12.62 11.84 -31.51
N ILE A 726 -11.99 12.34 -30.45
CA ILE A 726 -12.67 12.93 -29.29
C ILE A 726 -13.41 14.20 -29.71
N ARG A 727 -12.80 15.08 -30.52
CA ARG A 727 -13.45 16.31 -31.03
C ARG A 727 -14.75 16.00 -31.78
N ILE A 728 -14.74 14.97 -32.62
CA ILE A 728 -15.93 14.55 -33.37
C ILE A 728 -17.04 14.03 -32.44
N ALA A 729 -16.68 13.40 -31.33
CA ALA A 729 -17.64 12.92 -30.33
C ALA A 729 -18.17 14.04 -29.40
N THR A 730 -17.61 15.26 -29.50
CA THR A 730 -18.02 16.49 -28.80
C THR A 730 -18.32 16.34 -27.30
N PRO A 731 -17.44 15.70 -26.50
CA PRO A 731 -17.59 15.70 -25.05
C PRO A 731 -17.26 17.07 -24.46
N LEU A 732 -17.69 17.31 -23.23
CA LEU A 732 -17.24 18.47 -22.45
C LEU A 732 -15.84 18.18 -21.90
N ILE A 733 -14.87 19.04 -22.22
CA ILE A 733 -13.57 19.09 -21.53
C ILE A 733 -13.77 19.84 -20.21
N TYR A 734 -13.49 19.21 -19.07
CA TYR A 734 -13.66 19.82 -17.75
C TYR A 734 -12.33 20.07 -17.02
N HIS A 735 -11.22 19.58 -17.58
CA HIS A 735 -9.88 19.89 -17.12
C HIS A 735 -8.89 19.86 -18.30
N ASN A 736 -7.95 20.80 -18.33
CA ASN A 736 -6.83 20.84 -19.24
C ASN A 736 -5.66 21.57 -18.57
N ASP A 737 -4.51 20.91 -18.46
CA ASP A 737 -3.25 21.55 -18.05
C ASP A 737 -2.12 21.34 -19.07
N ILE A 738 -2.44 20.84 -20.27
CA ILE A 738 -1.46 20.65 -21.36
C ILE A 738 -0.88 22.01 -21.78
N PRO A 739 0.46 22.17 -21.83
CA PRO A 739 1.09 23.44 -22.19
C PRO A 739 0.72 23.90 -23.61
N ASP A 740 0.64 25.22 -23.80
CA ASP A 740 0.30 25.81 -25.10
C ASP A 740 1.24 25.38 -26.23
N ALA A 741 2.53 25.12 -25.93
CA ALA A 741 3.48 24.61 -26.91
C ALA A 741 3.02 23.26 -27.50
N GLU A 742 2.61 22.33 -26.63
CA GLU A 742 2.08 21.03 -27.01
C GLU A 742 0.75 21.15 -27.76
N ILE A 743 -0.14 22.01 -27.26
CA ILE A 743 -1.44 22.28 -27.91
C ILE A 743 -1.24 22.86 -29.31
N ASN A 744 -0.38 23.86 -29.45
CA ASN A 744 -0.15 24.55 -30.72
C ASN A 744 0.55 23.68 -31.77
N SER A 745 1.36 22.71 -31.34
CA SER A 745 2.00 21.73 -32.23
C SER A 745 1.02 20.71 -32.81
N ARG A 746 -0.19 20.58 -32.25
CA ARG A 746 -1.18 19.53 -32.57
C ARG A 746 -2.52 20.14 -32.98
N PRO A 747 -2.79 20.28 -34.29
CA PRO A 747 -3.97 21.01 -34.78
C PRO A 747 -5.31 20.47 -34.27
N ASN A 748 -5.48 19.15 -34.14
CA ASN A 748 -6.75 18.59 -33.67
C ASN A 748 -6.88 18.71 -32.14
N LEU A 749 -5.78 18.60 -31.40
CA LEU A 749 -5.76 18.87 -29.96
C LEU A 749 -6.12 20.33 -29.65
N LYS A 750 -5.52 21.29 -30.38
CA LYS A 750 -5.88 22.70 -30.28
C LYS A 750 -7.37 22.95 -30.50
N LYS A 751 -7.93 22.39 -31.56
CA LYS A 751 -9.36 22.51 -31.86
C LYS A 751 -10.26 21.87 -30.81
N LEU A 752 -9.83 20.74 -30.24
CA LEU A 752 -10.53 20.07 -29.16
C LEU A 752 -10.58 20.92 -27.89
N VAL A 753 -9.41 21.43 -27.46
CA VAL A 753 -9.29 22.27 -26.24
C VAL A 753 -10.05 23.59 -26.41
N ASN A 754 -10.02 24.20 -27.60
CA ASN A 754 -10.73 25.44 -27.90
C ASN A 754 -12.26 25.25 -28.05
N GLY A 755 -12.78 24.02 -27.99
CA GLY A 755 -14.20 23.74 -28.14
C GLY A 755 -14.76 24.02 -29.55
N GLU A 756 -13.93 23.93 -30.59
CA GLU A 756 -14.37 24.19 -31.96
C GLU A 756 -15.41 23.13 -32.42
N SER A 757 -16.67 23.55 -32.51
CA SER A 757 -17.82 22.69 -32.85
C SER A 757 -18.19 22.70 -34.34
N ARG A 758 -17.59 23.60 -35.14
CA ARG A 758 -17.79 23.65 -36.60
C ARG A 758 -17.07 22.48 -37.28
N LEU A 759 -17.79 21.40 -37.47
CA LEU A 759 -17.33 20.24 -38.23
C LEU A 759 -17.70 20.39 -39.71
N THR A 760 -16.68 20.48 -40.57
CA THR A 760 -16.81 20.27 -42.01
C THR A 760 -16.81 18.77 -42.31
N PRO A 761 -17.49 18.30 -43.38
CA PRO A 761 -17.40 16.91 -43.80
C PRO A 761 -15.94 16.45 -43.97
N PRO A 762 -15.61 15.19 -43.61
CA PRO A 762 -16.53 14.12 -43.23
C PRO A 762 -17.02 14.20 -41.77
N LEU A 763 -18.32 13.97 -41.57
CA LEU A 763 -18.98 13.98 -40.24
C LEU A 763 -18.79 12.67 -39.45
N THR A 764 -18.02 11.75 -40.00
CA THR A 764 -17.59 10.49 -39.37
C THR A 764 -16.11 10.29 -39.63
N VAL A 765 -15.37 9.86 -38.62
CA VAL A 765 -13.92 9.65 -38.68
C VAL A 765 -13.58 8.23 -38.26
N THR A 766 -12.57 7.66 -38.92
CA THR A 766 -11.90 6.42 -38.51
C THR A 766 -10.43 6.73 -38.34
N ARG A 767 -9.89 6.45 -37.15
CA ARG A 767 -8.46 6.59 -36.86
C ARG A 767 -7.90 5.28 -36.38
N GLN A 768 -6.71 4.94 -36.85
CA GLN A 768 -5.96 3.79 -36.38
C GLN A 768 -4.75 4.34 -35.63
N ILE A 769 -4.52 3.79 -34.44
CA ILE A 769 -3.38 4.12 -33.60
C ILE A 769 -2.71 2.82 -33.15
N SER A 770 -1.46 2.91 -32.70
CA SER A 770 -0.75 1.79 -32.07
C SER A 770 -0.35 2.13 -30.64
N THR A 771 -0.45 1.15 -29.75
CA THR A 771 0.09 1.28 -28.38
C THR A 771 1.63 1.33 -28.39
N ALA A 772 2.25 1.87 -27.34
CA ALA A 772 3.70 2.14 -27.29
C ALA A 772 4.61 0.89 -27.16
N ALA A 773 4.07 -0.34 -27.20
CA ALA A 773 4.86 -1.56 -27.06
C ALA A 773 5.62 -1.95 -28.37
N ALA A 774 6.69 -2.75 -28.25
CA ALA A 774 7.52 -3.20 -29.38
C ALA A 774 6.74 -3.89 -30.53
N ALA A 775 5.61 -4.52 -30.21
CA ALA A 775 4.67 -5.10 -31.20
C ALA A 775 3.27 -4.45 -31.12
N GLY A 776 3.19 -3.20 -30.66
CA GLY A 776 1.98 -2.46 -30.22
C GLY A 776 0.63 -2.94 -30.76
N LEU A 777 -0.33 -3.12 -29.84
CA LEU A 777 -1.74 -3.40 -30.17
C LEU A 777 -2.29 -2.35 -31.13
N LYS A 778 -2.97 -2.81 -32.17
CA LYS A 778 -3.70 -1.96 -33.12
C LYS A 778 -5.04 -1.59 -32.52
N VAL A 779 -5.30 -0.29 -32.40
CA VAL A 779 -6.55 0.26 -31.90
C VAL A 779 -7.18 1.11 -33.00
N THR A 780 -8.45 0.85 -33.30
CA THR A 780 -9.23 1.63 -34.26
C THR A 780 -10.33 2.40 -33.54
N ILE A 781 -10.37 3.71 -33.75
CA ILE A 781 -11.35 4.62 -33.18
C ILE A 781 -12.33 5.03 -34.26
N TYR A 782 -13.62 4.83 -34.01
CA TYR A 782 -14.70 5.28 -34.86
C TYR A 782 -15.47 6.37 -34.14
N SER A 783 -15.59 7.55 -34.76
CA SER A 783 -16.37 8.65 -34.19
C SER A 783 -17.35 9.21 -35.21
N LYS A 784 -18.54 9.60 -34.75
CA LYS A 784 -19.49 10.39 -35.54
C LYS A 784 -19.94 11.62 -34.76
N SER A 785 -20.19 12.69 -35.50
CA SER A 785 -20.74 13.92 -34.93
C SER A 785 -22.25 13.89 -34.83
N GLU A 786 -22.81 14.83 -34.06
CA GLU A 786 -24.26 15.04 -33.98
C GLU A 786 -24.92 15.42 -35.31
N LYS A 787 -24.14 16.02 -36.24
CA LYS A 787 -24.62 16.39 -37.58
C LYS A 787 -24.72 15.17 -38.50
N SER A 788 -23.98 14.10 -38.22
CA SER A 788 -24.08 12.85 -38.97
C SER A 788 -25.43 12.19 -38.69
N ARG A 789 -26.17 11.83 -39.74
CA ARG A 789 -27.42 11.06 -39.63
C ARG A 789 -27.19 9.54 -39.55
N TYR A 790 -25.93 9.10 -39.51
CA TYR A 790 -25.61 7.67 -39.45
C TYR A 790 -25.76 7.12 -38.03
N GLU A 791 -26.37 5.95 -37.91
CA GLU A 791 -26.33 5.13 -36.70
C GLU A 791 -24.92 4.53 -36.51
N ILE A 792 -24.35 4.56 -35.29
CA ILE A 792 -22.96 4.10 -35.08
C ILE A 792 -22.82 2.60 -35.32
N TYR A 793 -23.79 1.80 -34.89
CA TYR A 793 -23.70 0.34 -35.00
C TYR A 793 -23.80 -0.12 -36.45
N ARG A 794 -24.94 0.05 -37.11
CA ARG A 794 -25.15 -0.45 -38.48
C ARG A 794 -24.38 0.32 -39.55
N ARG A 795 -24.48 1.65 -39.54
CA ARG A 795 -24.00 2.49 -40.66
C ARG A 795 -22.51 2.83 -40.56
N VAL A 796 -21.91 2.71 -39.38
CA VAL A 796 -20.47 2.91 -39.17
C VAL A 796 -19.77 1.58 -38.87
N LEU A 797 -20.06 0.94 -37.74
CA LEU A 797 -19.30 -0.22 -37.25
C LEU A 797 -19.47 -1.45 -38.13
N VAL A 798 -20.68 -1.92 -38.41
CA VAL A 798 -20.92 -3.09 -39.28
C VAL A 798 -20.33 -2.87 -40.69
N LYS A 799 -20.48 -1.66 -41.24
CA LYS A 799 -19.92 -1.32 -42.57
C LYS A 799 -18.39 -1.29 -42.57
N LYS A 800 -17.76 -0.76 -41.53
CA LYS A 800 -16.30 -0.60 -41.45
C LYS A 800 -15.59 -1.89 -41.03
N LEU A 801 -16.17 -2.63 -40.09
CA LEU A 801 -15.67 -3.93 -39.63
C LEU A 801 -15.92 -5.02 -40.68
N LYS A 802 -16.93 -4.85 -41.55
CA LYS A 802 -17.35 -5.83 -42.57
C LYS A 802 -17.71 -7.21 -41.99
N ALA A 803 -18.12 -7.26 -40.72
CA ALA A 803 -18.39 -8.48 -39.96
C ALA A 803 -19.75 -8.39 -39.25
N THR A 804 -20.28 -9.54 -38.83
CA THR A 804 -21.36 -9.59 -37.84
C THR A 804 -20.84 -9.07 -36.51
N ILE A 805 -21.68 -8.39 -35.73
CA ILE A 805 -21.33 -7.92 -34.39
C ILE A 805 -22.27 -8.50 -33.35
N LYS A 806 -21.72 -8.95 -32.22
CA LYS A 806 -22.50 -9.26 -31.00
C LYS A 806 -22.39 -8.09 -30.04
N VAL A 807 -23.51 -7.58 -29.56
CA VAL A 807 -23.56 -6.29 -28.85
C VAL A 807 -24.20 -6.44 -27.48
N TRP A 808 -23.46 -6.04 -26.43
CA TRP A 808 -23.98 -5.82 -25.08
C TRP A 808 -24.28 -4.34 -24.90
N THR A 809 -25.56 -3.99 -24.71
CA THR A 809 -26.02 -2.59 -24.68
C THR A 809 -27.46 -2.50 -24.21
N THR A 810 -27.81 -1.41 -23.50
CA THR A 810 -29.21 -1.08 -23.17
C THR A 810 -30.00 -0.68 -24.42
N ARG A 811 -31.32 -0.82 -24.38
CA ARG A 811 -32.18 -0.75 -25.58
C ARG A 811 -33.44 0.09 -25.33
N ASP A 812 -33.98 0.70 -26.38
CA ASP A 812 -35.19 1.55 -26.32
C ASP A 812 -36.45 0.84 -26.85
N LYS A 813 -36.43 -0.50 -26.93
CA LYS A 813 -37.47 -1.39 -27.51
C LYS A 813 -37.76 -1.17 -29.00
N THR A 814 -37.23 -0.14 -29.66
CA THR A 814 -37.47 0.14 -31.08
C THR A 814 -36.47 -0.55 -32.00
N LEU A 815 -35.19 -0.60 -31.59
CA LEU A 815 -34.15 -1.29 -32.33
C LEU A 815 -34.02 -2.74 -31.83
N LYS A 816 -34.08 -3.69 -32.76
CA LYS A 816 -33.91 -5.14 -32.55
C LYS A 816 -32.64 -5.65 -33.23
N SER A 817 -32.32 -6.92 -33.04
CA SER A 817 -31.31 -7.61 -33.85
C SER A 817 -31.59 -7.38 -35.35
N ASP A 818 -30.55 -7.04 -36.12
CA ASP A 818 -30.67 -6.69 -37.54
C ASP A 818 -29.87 -7.67 -38.38
N CYS A 819 -30.56 -8.52 -39.13
CA CYS A 819 -29.92 -9.55 -39.96
C CYS A 819 -30.24 -9.40 -41.45
N ARG A 820 -30.53 -8.15 -41.87
CA ARG A 820 -30.90 -7.84 -43.26
C ARG A 820 -29.75 -7.96 -44.27
N ILE A 821 -28.51 -8.10 -43.81
CA ILE A 821 -27.32 -8.16 -44.67
C ILE A 821 -26.62 -9.49 -44.42
N LEU A 822 -26.60 -10.37 -45.42
CA LEU A 822 -25.94 -11.67 -45.34
C LEU A 822 -24.49 -11.52 -44.85
N GLY A 823 -24.14 -12.20 -43.76
CA GLY A 823 -22.81 -12.18 -43.14
C GLY A 823 -22.45 -10.91 -42.34
N ARG A 824 -23.36 -9.93 -42.22
CA ARG A 824 -23.13 -8.65 -41.52
C ARG A 824 -24.31 -8.25 -40.65
N ASN A 825 -24.52 -9.06 -39.61
CA ASN A 825 -25.66 -8.93 -38.70
C ASN A 825 -25.31 -8.10 -37.46
N ILE A 826 -26.33 -7.55 -36.81
CA ILE A 826 -26.27 -7.05 -35.43
C ILE A 826 -27.02 -8.06 -34.57
N LYS A 827 -26.30 -8.80 -33.75
CA LYS A 827 -26.86 -9.75 -32.78
C LYS A 827 -26.78 -9.14 -31.39
N LEU A 828 -27.90 -9.08 -30.68
CA LEU A 828 -27.93 -8.48 -29.35
C LEU A 828 -27.71 -9.55 -28.28
N VAL A 829 -26.79 -9.32 -27.36
CA VAL A 829 -26.50 -10.24 -26.24
C VAL A 829 -27.68 -10.24 -25.28
N ILE A 830 -28.05 -11.44 -24.83
CA ILE A 830 -29.17 -11.68 -23.90
C ILE A 830 -28.71 -11.38 -22.46
N SER A 831 -29.54 -10.67 -21.71
CA SER A 831 -29.36 -10.43 -20.26
C SER A 831 -29.94 -11.60 -19.45
N PRO A 832 -29.33 -12.01 -18.33
CA PRO A 832 -28.09 -11.50 -17.74
C PRO A 832 -26.82 -12.13 -18.36
N ILE A 833 -25.67 -11.50 -18.13
CA ILE A 833 -24.33 -12.04 -18.44
C ILE A 833 -23.56 -12.32 -17.15
N ALA A 834 -22.49 -13.11 -17.26
CA ALA A 834 -21.54 -13.32 -16.18
C ALA A 834 -20.12 -12.98 -16.62
N VAL A 835 -19.50 -11.99 -15.98
CA VAL A 835 -18.10 -11.62 -16.20
C VAL A 835 -17.23 -12.36 -15.19
N ASN A 836 -16.69 -13.51 -15.60
CA ASN A 836 -15.89 -14.40 -14.76
C ASN A 836 -16.53 -14.71 -13.39
N GLY A 837 -17.81 -15.12 -13.42
CA GLY A 837 -18.61 -15.45 -12.25
C GLY A 837 -19.33 -14.28 -11.59
N GLN A 838 -19.08 -13.02 -12.00
CA GLN A 838 -19.84 -11.86 -11.52
C GLN A 838 -21.02 -11.56 -12.45
N ALA A 839 -22.24 -11.67 -11.93
CA ALA A 839 -23.45 -11.40 -12.69
C ALA A 839 -23.59 -9.91 -13.04
N SER A 840 -24.08 -9.63 -14.25
CA SER A 840 -24.49 -8.31 -14.67
C SER A 840 -25.74 -8.38 -15.54
N SER A 841 -26.60 -7.37 -15.43
CA SER A 841 -27.85 -7.27 -16.17
C SER A 841 -27.97 -5.90 -16.84
N LEU A 842 -28.74 -5.81 -17.92
CA LEU A 842 -28.92 -4.57 -18.66
C LEU A 842 -29.51 -3.42 -17.83
N GLU A 843 -30.26 -3.72 -16.77
CA GLU A 843 -30.89 -2.74 -15.89
C GLU A 843 -29.87 -2.05 -14.98
N ASN A 844 -28.82 -2.76 -14.60
CA ASN A 844 -27.82 -2.31 -13.63
C ASN A 844 -26.44 -2.09 -14.24
N ASP A 845 -26.26 -2.27 -15.55
CA ASP A 845 -24.98 -2.12 -16.23
C ASP A 845 -25.00 -0.97 -17.25
N VAL A 846 -24.08 -0.02 -17.08
CA VAL A 846 -23.96 1.13 -17.99
C VAL A 846 -22.83 0.99 -19.00
N SER A 847 -22.23 -0.19 -19.12
CA SER A 847 -21.26 -0.50 -20.16
C SER A 847 -21.94 -0.81 -21.49
N GLN A 848 -21.32 -0.39 -22.59
CA GLN A 848 -21.69 -0.82 -23.93
C GLN A 848 -20.45 -1.32 -24.65
N TRP A 849 -20.52 -2.54 -25.15
CA TRP A 849 -19.42 -3.14 -25.87
C TRP A 849 -19.91 -4.09 -26.95
N LEU A 850 -19.06 -4.37 -27.92
CA LEU A 850 -19.32 -5.37 -28.94
C LEU A 850 -18.08 -6.19 -29.29
N ILE A 851 -18.32 -7.31 -29.97
CA ILE A 851 -17.29 -8.15 -30.58
C ILE A 851 -17.68 -8.49 -32.03
N SER A 852 -16.68 -8.74 -32.88
CA SER A 852 -16.87 -9.07 -34.31
C SER A 852 -16.85 -10.57 -34.61
N GLU A 853 -17.73 -11.07 -35.47
CA GLU A 853 -17.76 -12.46 -35.96
C GLU A 853 -17.81 -12.53 -37.51
N PRO A 854 -16.89 -13.26 -38.17
CA PRO A 854 -15.61 -13.74 -37.64
C PRO A 854 -14.67 -12.56 -37.36
N GLY A 855 -13.79 -12.67 -36.36
CA GLY A 855 -12.77 -11.66 -36.12
C GLY A 855 -12.16 -11.68 -34.72
N ASN A 856 -11.23 -10.76 -34.47
CA ASN A 856 -10.47 -10.61 -33.22
C ASN A 856 -10.70 -9.25 -32.56
N LYS A 857 -11.85 -8.61 -32.82
CA LYS A 857 -12.10 -7.22 -32.41
C LYS A 857 -13.06 -7.16 -31.24
N PHE A 858 -12.63 -6.48 -30.18
CA PHE A 858 -13.47 -6.02 -29.09
C PHE A 858 -13.59 -4.51 -29.18
N CYS A 859 -14.79 -3.95 -29.00
CA CYS A 859 -15.00 -2.51 -29.00
C CYS A 859 -15.77 -2.05 -27.77
N ALA A 860 -15.31 -0.99 -27.11
CA ALA A 860 -16.10 -0.22 -26.16
C ALA A 860 -16.77 0.95 -26.87
N ILE A 861 -18.03 1.21 -26.56
CA ILE A 861 -18.87 2.21 -27.23
C ILE A 861 -19.47 3.11 -26.16
N ASP A 862 -19.56 4.41 -26.42
CA ASP A 862 -20.10 5.37 -25.43
C ASP A 862 -21.63 5.52 -25.49
N LYS A 863 -22.26 5.10 -26.59
CA LYS A 863 -23.69 5.25 -26.85
C LYS A 863 -24.45 3.92 -26.85
N PRO A 864 -25.61 3.85 -26.18
CA PRO A 864 -26.47 2.67 -26.22
C PRO A 864 -27.12 2.48 -27.60
N TYR A 865 -27.65 1.28 -27.84
CA TYR A 865 -28.34 0.94 -29.08
C TYR A 865 -29.78 1.44 -29.07
N HIS A 866 -29.93 2.77 -29.10
CA HIS A 866 -31.21 3.47 -29.16
C HIS A 866 -31.36 4.19 -30.50
N LYS A 867 -32.59 4.46 -30.95
CA LYS A 867 -32.89 5.19 -32.19
C LYS A 867 -32.45 6.65 -32.12
N SER A 868 -32.49 7.25 -30.92
CA SER A 868 -32.02 8.62 -30.64
C SER A 868 -30.55 8.84 -31.03
N GLN A 869 -29.71 7.79 -30.98
CA GLN A 869 -28.29 7.85 -31.31
C GLN A 869 -28.00 8.47 -32.68
N THR A 870 -28.93 8.38 -33.63
CA THR A 870 -28.76 8.88 -35.00
C THR A 870 -28.60 10.39 -35.06
N LYS A 871 -29.07 11.11 -34.03
CA LYS A 871 -28.99 12.57 -33.86
C LYS A 871 -28.00 12.99 -32.77
N GLU A 872 -27.21 12.05 -32.26
CA GLU A 872 -26.26 12.25 -31.17
C GLU A 872 -24.84 11.92 -31.63
N PRO A 873 -23.81 12.56 -31.06
CA PRO A 873 -22.43 12.18 -31.32
C PRO A 873 -22.10 10.88 -30.59
N SER A 874 -21.15 10.11 -31.13
CA SER A 874 -20.72 8.85 -30.51
C SER A 874 -19.30 8.47 -30.90
N MET A 875 -18.69 7.63 -30.06
CA MET A 875 -17.35 7.10 -30.22
C MET A 875 -17.31 5.61 -29.85
N ALA A 876 -16.56 4.85 -30.65
CA ALA A 876 -16.24 3.46 -30.39
C ALA A 876 -14.73 3.24 -30.48
N VAL A 877 -14.16 2.58 -29.48
CA VAL A 877 -12.73 2.24 -29.39
C VAL A 877 -12.59 0.74 -29.53
N CYS A 878 -12.04 0.29 -30.66
CA CYS A 878 -11.92 -1.11 -31.03
C CYS A 878 -10.46 -1.59 -30.93
N ILE A 879 -10.22 -2.61 -30.13
CA ILE A 879 -8.91 -3.25 -29.94
C ILE A 879 -8.89 -4.54 -30.78
N ASP A 880 -7.82 -4.72 -31.54
CA ASP A 880 -7.56 -5.93 -32.34
C ASP A 880 -6.67 -6.89 -31.56
N ASP A 881 -7.29 -7.78 -30.77
CA ASP A 881 -6.61 -8.76 -29.94
C ASP A 881 -7.49 -10.01 -29.75
N ALA A 882 -6.97 -11.16 -30.19
CA ALA A 882 -7.70 -12.42 -30.17
C ALA A 882 -8.03 -12.91 -28.75
N THR A 883 -7.18 -12.59 -27.77
CA THR A 883 -7.35 -13.01 -26.37
C THR A 883 -8.48 -12.21 -25.71
N ILE A 884 -8.45 -10.88 -25.85
CA ILE A 884 -9.51 -10.01 -25.35
C ILE A 884 -10.84 -10.37 -26.01
N PHE A 885 -10.83 -10.51 -27.34
CA PHE A 885 -11.99 -10.99 -28.08
C PHE A 885 -12.52 -12.30 -27.52
N GLY A 886 -11.66 -13.29 -27.28
CA GLY A 886 -12.04 -14.59 -26.71
C GLY A 886 -12.78 -14.45 -25.38
N HIS A 887 -12.28 -13.62 -24.46
CA HIS A 887 -12.93 -13.40 -23.16
C HIS A 887 -14.32 -12.78 -23.29
N PHE A 888 -14.49 -11.76 -24.14
CA PHE A 888 -15.81 -11.15 -24.36
C PHE A 888 -16.74 -12.03 -25.20
N ASN A 889 -16.20 -12.89 -26.07
CA ASN A 889 -16.98 -13.86 -26.80
C ASN A 889 -17.57 -14.94 -25.90
N LEU A 890 -16.84 -15.36 -24.86
CA LEU A 890 -17.38 -16.25 -23.82
C LEU A 890 -18.51 -15.58 -23.02
N ILE A 891 -18.42 -14.27 -22.78
CA ILE A 891 -19.47 -13.52 -22.07
C ILE A 891 -20.72 -13.35 -22.95
N GLY A 892 -20.54 -13.05 -24.24
CA GLY A 892 -21.60 -12.76 -25.20
C GLY A 892 -22.06 -13.94 -26.04
N GLN A 893 -21.99 -15.18 -25.52
CA GLN A 893 -22.37 -16.38 -26.29
C GLN A 893 -23.86 -16.41 -26.63
N ASN A 894 -24.70 -16.03 -25.67
CA ASN A 894 -26.16 -16.04 -25.81
C ASN A 894 -26.63 -14.75 -26.46
N VAL A 895 -27.19 -14.87 -27.66
CA VAL A 895 -27.68 -13.74 -28.45
C VAL A 895 -29.09 -13.99 -28.92
N GLU A 896 -29.84 -12.91 -29.10
CA GLU A 896 -31.20 -12.98 -29.62
C GLU A 896 -31.22 -13.49 -31.05
N ASN A 897 -32.28 -14.23 -31.36
CA ASN A 897 -32.59 -14.60 -32.73
C ASN A 897 -32.83 -13.34 -33.57
N CYS A 898 -32.40 -13.42 -34.82
CA CYS A 898 -32.76 -12.44 -35.84
C CYS A 898 -34.29 -12.46 -36.03
N THR A 899 -34.94 -11.32 -35.88
CA THR A 899 -36.37 -11.14 -36.22
C THR A 899 -36.53 -10.21 -37.40
#